data_AF-A0A2P7B202-F1
#
_entry.id   AF-A0A2P7B202-F1
#
_cell.length_a   1.000
_cell.length_b   1.000
_cell.length_c   1.000
_cell.angle_alpha   90.00
_cell.angle_beta   90.00
_cell.angle_gamma   90.00
#
_symmetry.space_group_name_H-M   'P 1'
#
loop_
_entity.id
_entity.type
_entity.pdbx_description
1 polymer ?
#
loop_
_entity_poly.entity_id
_entity_poly.type
_entity_poly.pdbx_seq_one_letter_code
_entity_poly.pdbx_strand_id
1 'polypeptide(L)'
;MTLRRIFVAGLLASTMLAGCDGDDKSPPADTQSNGAFEALTERVASLETGRKADGATIAELRDSLAQFRAELDKRIAGQGARLDGVETRVSGLETAQKALEALLPQVEKLQVQVAQLQAEPKISKEDATRIAGLKQLSDDVTTLRSDLNAAIATSQKDIGAIKGDIENHRLALSKTSDAAMVETLTARIAEFEQKLETASKLSAALAQEFTKRFAELGAEVKLLTFNPEKLAQYVNTTRGSADPGDLAKGSTFPATAMPFGFNMWSPVNTGVWSSIFYHGDKDYTMEGFMVTHEASRHLGNRQAMLITPDIDAANATDHAFQRKNQIATAHYYSVTYDNGMKTEITPTDHAAYFRITAPDASEKTGVRFNTYGGTLTVDRDKGTASGVTKYEAPSMTPTMYVFMKFDNKIISSQNNSWVEFATPAGSKVIGMRIATSFISEAQAEDNLNQEIAANSFDDVKALAEAAWNERLNTIQVEGASEDQKIILYSNMYRSFLYPNSAWERVKGADGKYEAKYSSPYTDTDKIKKGKIWVNNGFWDTYRTTWPLYTLLNPNEAGEMLDGFVNGYKDGGWTTRWSNPGYEDSMVATSLDVVLADAYMKGVRNFDIDAAYKSMLRNATSVGDEHGRGRKGMLQMPFYGYKPGDGQSVAWSLEAYLNDFGISQLAGQLDKPDDAAYLANRAISYPNIFDATSAGTWAGGWFRTKETDGDWASGPDTPQTWGYGYTEGNAWSYAFLAPQDGQGLANLYGGRDKLREKLDAFFTTAPILDGGSYGSIIHEIYEAAKVHELANVGEYQHSNQTVHHSIYMYNYAGSPSSGQKYLRDVMDKLYFTGFDKNGVSDGTGYIGDEDNGEMSAWYVLSATGLYPVSMGRPEYAIGAPYFPKMTIWLKGLDNISRKLVIKAPNVSSSNRYVQAVRLNGRPVRHNYLLHSQIAKGGTLEFDMGPNPSQWGTGEDDVPTSITLGSIKPAPLQSLLPQGSYELTASTPAGSGNLVDRTSATSWTSASGAAQIDVALKKDETPTPVSIYTLTSMVDLATSPRSWILKGSDDGTKWDTLDERKDEAFLWPRQTRPFALKTPATYARYRLELGTGAVEIAEFELLGKTAPGKVAAAVPTAAAPVKP
;
A
#
# COMPACT_ATOMS: atom_id res chain seq x y z
N MET A 1 90.19 -17.24 -30.47
CA MET A 1 89.55 -16.08 -31.11
C MET A 1 88.05 -16.30 -31.43
N THR A 2 87.57 -17.55 -31.57
CA THR A 2 86.14 -17.87 -31.80
C THR A 2 85.25 -17.63 -30.57
N LEU A 3 85.74 -17.86 -29.34
CA LEU A 3 85.00 -17.55 -28.10
C LEU A 3 84.75 -16.05 -27.85
N ARG A 4 85.53 -15.13 -28.44
CA ARG A 4 85.36 -13.68 -28.27
C ARG A 4 84.24 -13.08 -29.13
N ARG A 5 83.75 -13.80 -30.15
CA ARG A 5 82.66 -13.32 -31.03
C ARG A 5 81.29 -13.82 -30.59
N ILE A 6 81.20 -15.01 -30.01
CA ILE A 6 79.96 -15.54 -29.39
C ILE A 6 79.63 -14.73 -28.12
N PHE A 7 80.64 -14.33 -27.33
CA PHE A 7 80.43 -13.49 -26.15
C PHE A 7 79.89 -12.08 -26.51
N VAL A 8 80.23 -11.54 -27.68
CA VAL A 8 79.76 -10.22 -28.13
C VAL A 8 78.35 -10.30 -28.75
N ALA A 9 78.02 -11.39 -29.45
CA ALA A 9 76.65 -11.62 -29.93
C ALA A 9 75.67 -11.94 -28.77
N GLY A 10 76.12 -12.74 -27.80
CA GLY A 10 75.41 -12.98 -26.55
C GLY A 10 75.21 -11.69 -25.74
N LEU A 11 76.24 -10.84 -25.60
CA LEU A 11 76.07 -9.54 -24.92
C LEU A 11 75.12 -8.59 -25.65
N LEU A 12 75.08 -8.60 -26.98
CA LEU A 12 74.14 -7.79 -27.77
C LEU A 12 72.69 -8.27 -27.64
N ALA A 13 72.47 -9.59 -27.54
CA ALA A 13 71.14 -10.14 -27.23
C ALA A 13 70.72 -9.84 -25.77
N SER A 14 71.67 -9.94 -24.81
CA SER A 14 71.40 -9.62 -23.40
C SER A 14 71.16 -8.13 -23.15
N THR A 15 71.83 -7.23 -23.88
CA THR A 15 71.63 -5.77 -23.75
C THR A 15 70.34 -5.28 -24.39
N MET A 16 69.76 -6.03 -25.34
CA MET A 16 68.40 -5.75 -25.84
C MET A 16 67.29 -6.30 -24.92
N LEU A 17 67.60 -7.25 -24.02
CA LEU A 17 66.64 -7.85 -23.08
C LEU A 17 66.67 -7.21 -21.66
N ALA A 18 67.75 -6.52 -21.28
CA ALA A 18 67.98 -6.03 -19.91
C ALA A 18 67.67 -4.53 -19.68
N GLY A 19 66.77 -3.92 -20.46
CA GLY A 19 66.34 -2.53 -20.28
C GLY A 19 65.10 -2.39 -19.38
N CYS A 20 65.17 -2.83 -18.11
CA CYS A 20 64.18 -2.53 -17.07
C CYS A 20 64.89 -2.47 -15.70
N ASP A 21 65.06 -1.26 -15.14
CA ASP A 21 64.82 -0.94 -13.73
C ASP A 21 65.31 0.50 -13.41
N GLY A 22 64.40 1.36 -12.96
CA GLY A 22 64.70 2.51 -12.09
C GLY A 22 64.91 3.88 -12.74
N ASP A 23 63.88 4.72 -12.62
CA ASP A 23 63.83 6.19 -12.60
C ASP A 23 65.17 6.98 -12.66
N ASP A 24 65.52 7.55 -13.81
CA ASP A 24 65.83 8.99 -13.97
C ASP A 24 65.97 9.38 -15.47
N LYS A 25 65.89 10.68 -15.72
CA LYS A 25 65.49 11.38 -16.95
C LYS A 25 66.36 11.21 -18.22
N SER A 26 65.63 11.17 -19.35
CA SER A 26 66.01 11.50 -20.75
C SER A 26 66.87 10.49 -21.52
N PRO A 27 66.40 9.93 -22.66
CA PRO A 27 67.30 9.37 -23.66
C PRO A 27 67.86 10.49 -24.55
N PRO A 28 69.20 10.57 -24.75
CA PRO A 28 69.77 11.29 -25.87
C PRO A 28 69.42 10.58 -27.18
N ALA A 29 69.16 11.38 -28.21
CA ALA A 29 69.01 10.93 -29.58
C ALA A 29 70.33 10.31 -30.10
N ASP A 30 70.34 9.03 -30.48
CA ASP A 30 71.07 8.58 -31.68
C ASP A 30 70.67 7.16 -32.14
N THR A 31 69.85 7.12 -33.19
CA THR A 31 69.95 6.34 -34.44
C THR A 31 70.83 5.08 -34.59
N GLN A 32 70.93 4.16 -33.61
CA GLN A 32 71.70 2.90 -33.79
C GLN A 32 71.03 1.56 -33.40
N SER A 33 69.70 1.45 -33.37
CA SER A 33 69.01 0.14 -33.28
C SER A 33 68.24 -0.28 -34.55
N ASN A 34 67.97 0.65 -35.47
CA ASN A 34 66.97 0.46 -36.54
C ASN A 34 67.38 -0.48 -37.69
N GLY A 35 68.60 -1.02 -37.69
CA GLY A 35 69.06 -1.99 -38.68
C GLY A 35 69.48 -3.33 -38.08
N ALA A 36 69.40 -3.52 -36.75
CA ALA A 36 70.09 -4.60 -36.08
C ALA A 36 69.52 -6.00 -36.40
N PHE A 37 68.19 -6.13 -36.52
CA PHE A 37 67.54 -7.42 -36.83
C PHE A 37 67.74 -7.83 -38.30
N GLU A 38 67.53 -6.92 -39.25
CA GLU A 38 67.80 -7.16 -40.67
C GLU A 38 69.29 -7.37 -40.93
N ALA A 39 70.17 -6.56 -40.30
CA ALA A 39 71.60 -6.74 -40.39
C ALA A 39 72.07 -8.04 -39.72
N LEU A 40 71.45 -8.52 -38.63
CA LEU A 40 71.72 -9.84 -38.05
C LEU A 40 71.24 -10.95 -38.97
N THR A 41 70.05 -10.81 -39.56
CA THR A 41 69.46 -11.78 -40.50
C THR A 41 70.34 -11.91 -41.74
N GLU A 42 70.78 -10.79 -42.32
CA GLU A 42 71.77 -10.74 -43.41
C GLU A 42 73.13 -11.28 -42.96
N ARG A 43 73.58 -11.00 -41.73
CA ARG A 43 74.84 -11.55 -41.19
C ARG A 43 74.78 -13.08 -41.08
N VAL A 44 73.68 -13.64 -40.58
CA VAL A 44 73.44 -15.08 -40.45
C VAL A 44 73.41 -15.71 -41.85
N ALA A 45 72.67 -15.13 -42.80
CA ALA A 45 72.65 -15.58 -44.20
C ALA A 45 74.05 -15.52 -44.87
N SER A 46 74.86 -14.49 -44.55
CA SER A 46 76.23 -14.38 -45.05
C SER A 46 77.20 -15.40 -44.41
N LEU A 47 76.95 -15.80 -43.17
CA LEU A 47 77.74 -16.82 -42.46
C LEU A 47 77.40 -18.24 -42.95
N GLU A 48 76.16 -18.48 -43.37
CA GLU A 48 75.70 -19.75 -43.95
C GLU A 48 76.35 -20.05 -45.32
N THR A 49 76.70 -19.01 -46.08
CA THR A 49 77.32 -19.15 -47.40
C THR A 49 78.86 -19.23 -47.35
N GLY A 50 79.49 -18.82 -46.24
CA GLY A 50 80.95 -18.83 -46.04
C GLY A 50 81.46 -20.04 -45.26
N ARG A 51 82.24 -20.92 -45.91
CA ARG A 51 82.85 -22.18 -45.39
C ARG A 51 83.83 -22.04 -44.20
N LYS A 52 83.56 -21.24 -43.17
CA LYS A 52 84.45 -21.01 -42.00
C LYS A 52 83.76 -20.83 -40.64
N ALA A 53 82.46 -21.06 -40.49
CA ALA A 53 81.78 -21.06 -39.20
C ALA A 53 81.25 -22.46 -38.84
N ASP A 54 81.41 -22.86 -37.57
CA ASP A 54 80.86 -24.09 -36.99
C ASP A 54 79.33 -24.06 -37.06
N GLY A 55 78.71 -25.15 -37.54
CA GLY A 55 77.25 -25.27 -37.67
C GLY A 55 76.50 -25.05 -36.35
N ALA A 56 77.15 -25.30 -35.21
CA ALA A 56 76.59 -25.02 -33.89
C ALA A 56 76.37 -23.51 -33.63
N THR A 57 77.28 -22.65 -34.07
CA THR A 57 77.18 -21.19 -33.84
C THR A 57 76.11 -20.52 -34.71
N ILE A 58 75.90 -21.03 -35.93
CA ILE A 58 74.82 -20.55 -36.81
C ILE A 58 73.45 -20.96 -36.24
N ALA A 59 73.35 -22.18 -35.68
CA ALA A 59 72.14 -22.64 -35.00
C ALA A 59 71.80 -21.77 -33.78
N GLU A 60 72.77 -21.48 -32.90
CA GLU A 60 72.58 -20.59 -31.75
C GLU A 60 72.12 -19.17 -32.14
N LEU A 61 72.66 -18.62 -33.24
CA LEU A 61 72.25 -17.31 -33.74
C LEU A 61 70.82 -17.33 -34.34
N ARG A 62 70.42 -18.40 -35.03
CA ARG A 62 69.02 -18.57 -35.49
C ARG A 62 68.06 -18.71 -34.31
N ASP A 63 68.42 -19.50 -33.31
CA ASP A 63 67.60 -19.66 -32.12
C ASP A 63 67.46 -18.33 -31.38
N SER A 64 68.54 -17.55 -31.27
CA SER A 64 68.51 -16.21 -30.66
C SER A 64 67.64 -15.22 -31.47
N LEU A 65 67.71 -15.27 -32.81
CA LEU A 65 66.90 -14.42 -33.70
C LEU A 65 65.40 -14.81 -33.63
N ALA A 66 65.11 -16.11 -33.61
CA ALA A 66 63.75 -16.64 -33.46
C ALA A 66 63.17 -16.30 -32.08
N GLN A 67 63.97 -16.39 -31.01
CA GLN A 67 63.58 -15.95 -29.67
C GLN A 67 63.30 -14.46 -29.61
N PHE A 68 64.15 -13.63 -30.24
CA PHE A 68 63.91 -12.18 -30.32
C PHE A 68 62.62 -11.86 -31.09
N ARG A 69 62.37 -12.52 -32.22
CA ARG A 69 61.14 -12.32 -32.99
C ARG A 69 59.90 -12.78 -32.23
N ALA A 70 59.96 -13.93 -31.56
CA ALA A 70 58.87 -14.42 -30.72
C ALA A 70 58.57 -13.47 -29.56
N GLU A 71 59.59 -12.88 -28.95
CA GLU A 71 59.42 -11.90 -27.87
C GLU A 71 58.83 -10.57 -28.39
N LEU A 72 59.24 -10.11 -29.57
CA LEU A 72 58.64 -8.94 -30.22
C LEU A 72 57.16 -9.17 -30.57
N ASP A 73 56.84 -10.32 -31.18
CA ASP A 73 55.46 -10.69 -31.53
C ASP A 73 54.58 -10.80 -30.28
N LYS A 74 55.13 -11.32 -29.17
CA LYS A 74 54.45 -11.36 -27.85
C LYS A 74 54.18 -9.96 -27.30
N ARG A 75 55.14 -9.04 -27.41
CA ARG A 75 54.95 -7.63 -27.00
C ARG A 75 53.88 -6.92 -27.86
N ILE A 76 53.88 -7.16 -29.17
CA ILE A 76 52.85 -6.65 -30.10
C ILE A 76 51.47 -7.18 -29.72
N ALA A 77 51.34 -8.49 -29.48
CA ALA A 77 50.09 -9.11 -29.03
C ALA A 77 49.62 -8.53 -27.67
N GLY A 78 50.55 -8.27 -26.75
CA GLY A 78 50.27 -7.62 -25.47
C GLY A 78 49.70 -6.20 -25.62
N GLN A 79 50.21 -5.40 -26.55
CA GLN A 79 49.63 -4.08 -26.84
C GLN A 79 48.26 -4.18 -27.53
N GLY A 80 48.04 -5.21 -28.37
CA GLY A 80 46.73 -5.51 -28.94
C GLY A 80 45.68 -5.77 -27.86
N ALA A 81 45.99 -6.62 -26.88
CA ALA A 81 45.10 -6.90 -25.75
C ALA A 81 44.83 -5.66 -24.87
N ARG A 82 45.83 -4.77 -24.69
CA ARG A 82 45.62 -3.49 -24.00
C ARG A 82 44.66 -2.58 -24.75
N LEU A 83 44.78 -2.48 -26.08
CA LEU A 83 43.85 -1.72 -26.91
C LEU A 83 42.41 -2.27 -26.84
N ASP A 84 42.24 -3.60 -26.79
CA ASP A 84 40.92 -4.22 -26.60
C ASP A 84 40.32 -3.86 -25.22
N GLY A 85 41.17 -3.78 -24.19
CA GLY A 85 40.78 -3.28 -22.86
C GLY A 85 40.35 -1.81 -22.86
N VAL A 86 41.05 -0.96 -23.63
CA VAL A 86 40.69 0.46 -23.82
C VAL A 86 39.34 0.57 -24.55
N GLU A 87 39.11 -0.22 -25.61
CA GLU A 87 37.85 -0.23 -26.37
C GLU A 87 36.65 -0.70 -25.51
N THR A 88 36.86 -1.67 -24.64
CA THR A 88 35.84 -2.10 -23.66
C THR A 88 35.47 -0.95 -22.71
N ARG A 89 36.47 -0.18 -22.23
CA ARG A 89 36.23 0.98 -21.36
C ARG A 89 35.55 2.15 -22.10
N VAL A 90 35.78 2.32 -23.41
CA VAL A 90 35.02 3.27 -24.25
C VAL A 90 33.52 2.94 -24.28
N SER A 91 33.15 1.66 -24.27
CA SER A 91 31.72 1.26 -24.18
C SER A 91 31.06 1.72 -22.86
N GLY A 92 31.84 1.83 -21.79
CA GLY A 92 31.40 2.43 -20.52
C GLY A 92 31.09 3.93 -20.64
N LEU A 93 31.91 4.67 -21.39
CA LEU A 93 31.65 6.08 -21.71
C LEU A 93 30.39 6.28 -22.55
N GLU A 94 30.15 5.42 -23.55
CA GLU A 94 28.92 5.45 -24.35
C GLU A 94 27.67 5.19 -23.49
N THR A 95 27.80 4.37 -22.44
CA THR A 95 26.72 4.15 -21.48
C THR A 95 26.44 5.41 -20.66
N ALA A 96 27.48 6.11 -20.20
CA ALA A 96 27.32 7.39 -19.49
C ALA A 96 26.72 8.48 -20.40
N GLN A 97 27.12 8.50 -21.68
CA GLN A 97 26.53 9.40 -22.68
C GLN A 97 25.03 9.13 -22.86
N LYS A 98 24.62 7.87 -23.00
CA LYS A 98 23.20 7.50 -23.09
C LYS A 98 22.40 7.93 -21.86
N ALA A 99 23.02 7.93 -20.68
CA ALA A 99 22.39 8.44 -19.47
C ALA A 99 22.13 9.96 -19.54
N LEU A 100 23.06 10.74 -20.11
CA LEU A 100 22.84 12.17 -20.39
C LEU A 100 21.71 12.37 -21.43
N GLU A 101 21.71 11.59 -22.50
CA GLU A 101 20.66 11.65 -23.54
C GLU A 101 19.26 11.31 -22.98
N ALA A 102 19.16 10.40 -22.02
CA ALA A 102 17.90 10.04 -21.36
C ALA A 102 17.30 11.18 -20.49
N LEU A 103 18.07 12.22 -20.17
CA LEU A 103 17.58 13.39 -19.44
C LEU A 103 16.87 14.41 -20.35
N LEU A 104 17.16 14.42 -21.66
CA LEU A 104 16.57 15.39 -22.61
C LEU A 104 15.03 15.40 -22.61
N PRO A 105 14.33 14.25 -22.75
CA PRO A 105 12.86 14.22 -22.73
C PRO A 105 12.28 14.74 -21.41
N GLN A 106 13.02 14.59 -20.31
CA GLN A 106 12.58 15.06 -18.99
C GLN A 106 12.70 16.58 -18.89
N VAL A 107 13.80 17.16 -19.37
CA VAL A 107 13.98 18.62 -19.45
C VAL A 107 12.94 19.25 -20.38
N GLU A 108 12.60 18.60 -21.49
CA GLU A 108 11.52 19.06 -22.37
C GLU A 108 10.15 19.06 -21.67
N LYS A 109 9.87 18.03 -20.86
CA LYS A 109 8.66 17.99 -20.03
C LYS A 109 8.62 19.15 -19.02
N LEU A 110 9.73 19.45 -18.34
CA LEU A 110 9.84 20.63 -17.45
C LEU A 110 9.57 21.92 -18.23
N GLN A 111 10.12 22.06 -19.44
CA GLN A 111 9.94 23.24 -20.27
C GLN A 111 8.46 23.45 -20.65
N VAL A 112 7.74 22.36 -20.97
CA VAL A 112 6.29 22.40 -21.22
C VAL A 112 5.52 22.80 -19.96
N GLN A 113 5.88 22.28 -18.79
CA GLN A 113 5.24 22.65 -17.52
C GLN A 113 5.42 24.13 -17.19
N VAL A 114 6.64 24.66 -17.34
CA VAL A 114 6.91 26.09 -17.13
C VAL A 114 6.13 26.95 -18.13
N ALA A 115 6.07 26.56 -19.39
CA ALA A 115 5.30 27.29 -20.41
C ALA A 115 3.79 27.28 -20.12
N GLN A 116 3.25 26.17 -19.60
CA GLN A 116 1.85 26.09 -19.15
C GLN A 116 1.58 27.04 -17.98
N LEU A 117 2.50 27.14 -17.02
CA LEU A 117 2.38 28.07 -15.89
C LEU A 117 2.44 29.53 -16.31
N GLN A 118 3.24 29.84 -17.32
CA GLN A 118 3.30 31.18 -17.92
C GLN A 118 2.00 31.55 -18.67
N ALA A 119 1.21 30.56 -19.10
CA ALA A 119 -0.02 30.75 -19.85
C ALA A 119 -1.29 30.86 -18.98
N GLU A 120 -1.20 30.67 -17.66
CA GLU A 120 -2.35 30.80 -16.75
C GLU A 120 -2.89 32.26 -16.72
N PRO A 121 -4.22 32.48 -16.80
CA PRO A 121 -4.79 33.83 -16.80
C PRO A 121 -4.49 34.58 -15.48
N LYS A 122 -4.16 35.87 -15.63
CA LYS A 122 -3.63 36.79 -14.61
C LYS A 122 -4.24 36.61 -13.20
N ILE A 123 -3.36 36.31 -12.25
CA ILE A 123 -3.62 36.22 -10.82
C ILE A 123 -3.29 37.59 -10.16
N SER A 124 -3.79 37.79 -8.95
CA SER A 124 -3.78 38.99 -8.07
C SER A 124 -2.41 39.66 -7.77
N LYS A 125 -2.40 40.65 -6.86
CA LYS A 125 -1.17 41.36 -6.45
C LYS A 125 -0.16 40.50 -5.69
N GLU A 126 -0.56 39.38 -5.10
CA GLU A 126 0.34 38.42 -4.43
C GLU A 126 1.22 37.63 -5.43
N ASP A 127 0.95 37.74 -6.73
CA ASP A 127 1.59 36.96 -7.79
C ASP A 127 2.85 37.59 -8.38
N ALA A 128 3.25 38.79 -7.95
CA ALA A 128 4.43 39.46 -8.51
C ALA A 128 5.75 38.68 -8.24
N THR A 129 5.91 38.11 -7.04
CA THR A 129 7.06 37.27 -6.68
C THR A 129 7.03 35.94 -7.42
N ARG A 130 5.83 35.37 -7.59
CA ARG A 130 5.61 34.13 -8.36
C ARG A 130 5.92 34.31 -9.84
N ILE A 131 5.55 35.46 -10.42
CA ILE A 131 5.88 35.84 -11.80
C ILE A 131 7.39 36.02 -11.98
N ALA A 132 8.08 36.67 -11.03
CA ALA A 132 9.53 36.81 -11.07
C ALA A 132 10.25 35.45 -10.96
N GLY A 133 9.77 34.58 -10.06
CA GLY A 133 10.26 33.20 -9.93
C GLY A 133 10.02 32.36 -11.19
N LEU A 134 8.85 32.46 -11.82
CA LEU A 134 8.53 31.77 -13.08
C LEU A 134 9.43 32.20 -14.24
N LYS A 135 9.84 33.46 -14.27
CA LYS A 135 10.81 33.95 -15.27
C LYS A 135 12.19 33.34 -15.03
N GLN A 136 12.69 33.40 -13.79
CA GLN A 136 13.99 32.81 -13.43
C GLN A 136 14.02 31.31 -13.72
N LEU A 137 12.95 30.59 -13.36
CA LEU A 137 12.82 29.17 -13.61
C LEU A 137 12.80 28.81 -15.11
N SER A 138 12.15 29.64 -15.93
CA SER A 138 12.17 29.49 -17.39
C SER A 138 13.57 29.67 -17.97
N ASP A 139 14.32 30.66 -17.46
CA ASP A 139 15.70 30.92 -17.86
C ASP A 139 16.63 29.78 -17.41
N ASP A 140 16.43 29.25 -16.20
CA ASP A 140 17.21 28.14 -15.64
C ASP A 140 16.95 26.81 -16.37
N VAL A 141 15.69 26.48 -16.72
CA VAL A 141 15.36 25.29 -17.53
C VAL A 141 15.93 25.42 -18.94
N THR A 142 15.93 26.63 -19.51
CA THR A 142 16.55 26.89 -20.82
C THR A 142 18.07 26.70 -20.76
N THR A 143 18.70 27.18 -19.69
CA THR A 143 20.14 27.02 -19.44
C THR A 143 20.49 25.54 -19.23
N LEU A 144 19.72 24.82 -18.41
CA LEU A 144 19.89 23.37 -18.19
C LEU A 144 19.86 22.59 -19.51
N ARG A 145 18.89 22.91 -20.39
CA ARG A 145 18.78 22.27 -21.71
C ARG A 145 19.99 22.59 -22.59
N SER A 146 20.45 23.84 -22.58
CA SER A 146 21.64 24.26 -23.34
C SER A 146 22.90 23.52 -22.86
N ASP A 147 23.13 23.49 -21.55
CA ASP A 147 24.31 22.88 -20.95
C ASP A 147 24.29 21.35 -21.14
N LEU A 148 23.13 20.70 -21.01
CA LEU A 148 22.98 19.27 -21.25
C LEU A 148 23.30 18.92 -22.72
N ASN A 149 22.81 19.72 -23.68
CA ASN A 149 23.14 19.53 -25.09
C ASN A 149 24.64 19.72 -25.36
N ALA A 150 25.28 20.71 -24.73
CA ALA A 150 26.71 20.95 -24.86
C ALA A 150 27.55 19.79 -24.26
N ALA A 151 27.11 19.24 -23.13
CA ALA A 151 27.73 18.08 -22.50
C ALA A 151 27.61 16.81 -23.37
N ILE A 152 26.42 16.56 -23.94
CA ILE A 152 26.21 15.45 -24.88
C ILE A 152 27.12 15.60 -26.09
N ALA A 153 27.16 16.78 -26.72
CA ALA A 153 27.99 17.04 -27.89
C ALA A 153 29.49 16.88 -27.61
N THR A 154 29.95 17.32 -26.44
CA THR A 154 31.35 17.16 -25.99
C THR A 154 31.68 15.68 -25.79
N SER A 155 30.81 14.94 -25.09
CA SER A 155 30.97 13.49 -24.89
C SER A 155 31.02 12.72 -26.22
N GLN A 156 30.13 13.05 -27.16
CA GLN A 156 30.11 12.53 -28.54
C GLN A 156 31.44 12.75 -29.26
N LYS A 157 31.98 13.96 -29.17
CA LYS A 157 33.24 14.35 -29.81
C LYS A 157 34.42 13.58 -29.20
N ASP A 158 34.48 13.47 -27.88
CA ASP A 158 35.57 12.80 -27.17
C ASP A 158 35.57 11.29 -27.45
N ILE A 159 34.39 10.66 -27.44
CA ILE A 159 34.24 9.24 -27.82
C ILE A 159 34.69 9.02 -29.28
N GLY A 160 34.29 9.91 -30.20
CA GLY A 160 34.70 9.86 -31.59
C GLY A 160 36.21 9.99 -31.78
N ALA A 161 36.85 10.92 -31.07
CA ALA A 161 38.30 11.12 -31.11
C ALA A 161 39.06 9.90 -30.58
N ILE A 162 38.63 9.35 -29.44
CA ILE A 162 39.27 8.17 -28.83
C ILE A 162 39.14 6.95 -29.75
N LYS A 163 37.97 6.73 -30.37
CA LYS A 163 37.80 5.63 -31.35
C LYS A 163 38.70 5.79 -32.57
N GLY A 164 38.77 6.98 -33.14
CA GLY A 164 39.66 7.27 -34.27
C GLY A 164 41.13 7.05 -33.90
N ASP A 165 41.54 7.42 -32.69
CA ASP A 165 42.88 7.19 -32.18
C ASP A 165 43.18 5.69 -31.99
N ILE A 166 42.23 4.90 -31.46
CA ILE A 166 42.35 3.44 -31.32
C ILE A 166 42.55 2.78 -32.69
N GLU A 167 41.75 3.15 -33.70
CA GLU A 167 41.87 2.62 -35.06
C GLU A 167 43.24 2.95 -35.68
N ASN A 168 43.69 4.19 -35.55
CA ASN A 168 45.01 4.63 -36.01
C ASN A 168 46.15 3.84 -35.31
N HIS A 169 45.99 3.55 -34.02
CA HIS A 169 46.98 2.78 -33.25
C HIS A 169 46.98 1.30 -33.60
N ARG A 170 45.82 0.67 -33.83
CA ARG A 170 45.72 -0.69 -34.37
C ARG A 170 46.40 -0.79 -35.74
N LEU A 171 46.18 0.19 -36.61
CA LEU A 171 46.84 0.24 -37.91
C LEU A 171 48.35 0.39 -37.78
N ALA A 172 48.83 1.26 -36.89
CA ALA A 172 50.26 1.41 -36.61
C ALA A 172 50.87 0.10 -36.06
N LEU A 173 50.20 -0.54 -35.09
CA LEU A 173 50.62 -1.80 -34.49
C LEU A 173 50.71 -2.94 -35.52
N SER A 174 49.76 -3.00 -36.48
CA SER A 174 49.75 -4.00 -37.55
C SER A 174 50.93 -3.88 -38.54
N LYS A 175 51.59 -2.72 -38.58
CA LYS A 175 52.72 -2.41 -39.47
C LYS A 175 54.07 -2.42 -38.73
N THR A 176 54.07 -2.67 -37.43
CA THR A 176 55.27 -2.59 -36.60
C THR A 176 56.14 -3.85 -36.74
N SER A 177 57.41 -3.66 -37.08
CA SER A 177 58.44 -4.70 -37.09
C SER A 177 59.66 -4.35 -36.23
N ASP A 178 59.56 -3.28 -35.44
CA ASP A 178 60.64 -2.67 -34.66
C ASP A 178 60.24 -2.48 -33.18
N ALA A 179 61.12 -2.89 -32.27
CA ALA A 179 60.92 -2.77 -30.83
C ALA A 179 60.82 -1.31 -30.35
N ALA A 180 61.53 -0.36 -30.98
CA ALA A 180 61.45 1.06 -30.60
C ALA A 180 60.07 1.67 -30.91
N MET A 181 59.43 1.18 -31.97
CA MET A 181 58.08 1.58 -32.34
C MET A 181 57.03 0.99 -31.40
N VAL A 182 57.25 -0.22 -30.85
CA VAL A 182 56.40 -0.79 -29.79
C VAL A 182 56.44 0.06 -28.52
N GLU A 183 57.61 0.53 -28.07
CA GLU A 183 57.72 1.42 -26.90
C GLU A 183 57.03 2.77 -27.12
N THR A 184 57.14 3.33 -28.32
CA THR A 184 56.43 4.57 -28.68
C THR A 184 54.90 4.36 -28.62
N LEU A 185 54.40 3.21 -29.08
CA LEU A 185 52.98 2.86 -29.00
C LEU A 185 52.53 2.60 -27.56
N THR A 186 53.37 1.99 -26.72
CA THR A 186 53.12 1.77 -25.28
C THR A 186 52.86 3.10 -24.56
N ALA A 187 53.71 4.10 -24.79
CA ALA A 187 53.58 5.43 -24.18
C ALA A 187 52.27 6.13 -24.60
N ARG A 188 51.88 6.00 -25.88
CA ARG A 188 50.62 6.56 -26.40
C ARG A 188 49.38 5.86 -25.86
N ILE A 189 49.41 4.53 -25.72
CA ILE A 189 48.31 3.77 -25.11
C ILE A 189 48.09 4.20 -23.64
N ALA A 190 49.18 4.43 -22.89
CA ALA A 190 49.08 4.96 -21.53
C ALA A 190 48.45 6.37 -21.49
N GLU A 191 48.77 7.23 -22.46
CA GLU A 191 48.14 8.55 -22.60
C GLU A 191 46.62 8.42 -22.87
N PHE A 192 46.20 7.45 -23.68
CA PHE A 192 44.77 7.18 -23.92
C PHE A 192 44.06 6.64 -22.69
N GLU A 193 44.68 5.71 -21.97
CA GLU A 193 44.13 5.17 -20.73
C GLU A 193 43.87 6.29 -19.71
N GLN A 194 44.74 7.32 -19.66
CA GLN A 194 44.58 8.50 -18.81
C GLN A 194 43.49 9.46 -19.30
N LYS A 195 43.44 9.74 -20.61
CA LYS A 195 42.37 10.58 -21.21
C LYS A 195 40.99 9.94 -21.01
N LEU A 196 40.89 8.63 -21.21
CA LEU A 196 39.67 7.85 -21.03
C LEU A 196 39.19 7.87 -19.58
N GLU A 197 40.10 7.69 -18.62
CA GLU A 197 39.78 7.76 -17.19
C GLU A 197 39.26 9.15 -16.80
N THR A 198 39.87 10.21 -17.34
CA THR A 198 39.46 11.59 -17.10
C THR A 198 38.08 11.87 -17.68
N ALA A 199 37.84 11.47 -18.93
CA ALA A 199 36.55 11.64 -19.59
C ALA A 199 35.43 10.85 -18.89
N SER A 200 35.74 9.65 -18.38
CA SER A 200 34.77 8.80 -17.67
C SER A 200 34.34 9.40 -16.35
N LYS A 201 35.30 9.92 -15.57
CA LYS A 201 34.99 10.61 -14.30
C LYS A 201 34.18 11.87 -14.52
N LEU A 202 34.55 12.67 -15.52
CA LEU A 202 33.84 13.90 -15.85
C LEU A 202 32.41 13.62 -16.31
N SER A 203 32.20 12.63 -17.20
CA SER A 203 30.86 12.29 -17.70
C SER A 203 29.94 11.76 -16.60
N ALA A 204 30.46 10.95 -15.67
CA ALA A 204 29.70 10.47 -14.52
C ALA A 204 29.33 11.59 -13.55
N ALA A 205 30.28 12.50 -13.26
CA ALA A 205 30.02 13.68 -12.43
C ALA A 205 28.98 14.61 -13.05
N LEU A 206 29.09 14.88 -14.35
CA LEU A 206 28.11 15.69 -15.09
C LEU A 206 26.72 15.05 -15.07
N ALA A 207 26.60 13.73 -15.31
CA ALA A 207 25.31 13.05 -15.26
C ALA A 207 24.65 13.17 -13.87
N GLN A 208 25.44 13.07 -12.80
CA GLN A 208 24.96 13.25 -11.43
C GLN A 208 24.54 14.70 -11.14
N GLU A 209 25.33 15.67 -11.61
CA GLU A 209 25.04 17.11 -11.49
C GLU A 209 23.78 17.51 -12.24
N PHE A 210 23.63 17.10 -13.51
CA PHE A 210 22.43 17.33 -14.31
C PHE A 210 21.19 16.67 -13.69
N THR A 211 21.33 15.45 -13.14
CA THR A 211 20.24 14.77 -12.43
C THR A 211 19.82 15.55 -11.19
N LYS A 212 20.78 16.05 -10.40
CA LYS A 212 20.52 16.89 -9.24
C LYS A 212 19.85 18.21 -9.65
N ARG A 213 20.39 18.92 -10.65
CA ARG A 213 19.86 20.20 -11.11
C ARG A 213 18.46 20.05 -11.71
N PHE A 214 18.20 18.96 -12.43
CA PHE A 214 16.86 18.60 -12.90
C PHE A 214 15.88 18.42 -11.73
N ALA A 215 16.28 17.70 -10.68
CA ALA A 215 15.45 17.50 -9.49
C ALA A 215 15.18 18.82 -8.75
N GLU A 216 16.20 19.69 -8.61
CA GLU A 216 16.07 21.04 -8.03
C GLU A 216 15.06 21.89 -8.81
N LEU A 217 15.20 21.99 -10.13
CA LEU A 217 14.28 22.78 -10.96
C LEU A 217 12.87 22.17 -11.00
N GLY A 218 12.75 20.83 -10.94
CA GLY A 218 11.46 20.17 -10.76
C GLY A 218 10.79 20.50 -9.42
N ALA A 219 11.57 20.65 -8.35
CA ALA A 219 11.07 21.12 -7.07
C ALA A 219 10.66 22.60 -7.12
N GLU A 220 11.42 23.46 -7.81
CA GLU A 220 11.06 24.87 -8.01
C GLU A 220 9.78 25.05 -8.85
N VAL A 221 9.59 24.27 -9.91
CA VAL A 221 8.32 24.20 -10.65
C VAL A 221 7.18 23.86 -9.68
N LYS A 222 7.36 22.84 -8.83
CA LYS A 222 6.38 22.45 -7.82
C LYS A 222 6.07 23.63 -6.89
N LEU A 223 7.07 24.27 -6.29
CA LEU A 223 6.94 25.44 -5.40
C LEU A 223 6.26 26.66 -6.06
N LEU A 224 6.44 26.86 -7.36
CA LEU A 224 5.79 27.94 -8.10
C LEU A 224 4.38 27.58 -8.56
N THR A 225 3.97 26.32 -8.49
CA THR A 225 2.56 25.89 -8.69
C THR A 225 1.78 25.81 -7.38
N PHE A 226 2.50 25.51 -6.30
CA PHE A 226 2.01 25.04 -5.02
C PHE A 226 2.63 25.90 -3.92
N ASN A 227 1.85 26.60 -3.10
CA ASN A 227 2.39 27.41 -1.99
C ASN A 227 2.47 26.52 -0.73
N PRO A 228 3.60 25.87 -0.42
CA PRO A 228 3.69 25.00 0.74
C PRO A 228 3.54 25.80 2.03
N GLU A 229 2.54 25.45 2.82
CA GLU A 229 2.43 25.90 4.19
C GLU A 229 3.15 24.94 5.13
N LYS A 230 3.65 25.44 6.27
CA LYS A 230 4.17 24.59 7.36
C LYS A 230 2.99 24.01 8.15
N LEU A 231 2.29 23.05 7.56
CA LEU A 231 1.08 22.47 8.13
C LEU A 231 1.36 21.42 9.20
N ALA A 232 2.56 20.82 9.18
CA ALA A 232 3.00 19.84 10.17
C ALA A 232 3.00 20.38 11.62
N GLN A 233 3.07 21.71 11.79
CA GLN A 233 2.97 22.36 13.11
C GLN A 233 1.56 22.26 13.74
N TYR A 234 0.52 22.03 12.93
CA TYR A 234 -0.85 21.87 13.42
C TYR A 234 -1.17 20.43 13.83
N VAL A 235 -0.27 19.48 13.56
CA VAL A 235 -0.47 18.08 13.93
C VAL A 235 -0.22 17.90 15.42
N ASN A 236 -1.25 17.48 16.13
CA ASN A 236 -1.17 17.05 17.52
C ASN A 236 -1.17 15.52 17.61
N THR A 237 -0.01 14.89 17.85
CA THR A 237 0.07 13.42 17.87
C THR A 237 -0.47 12.79 19.16
N THR A 238 -0.66 13.56 20.24
CA THR A 238 -1.34 13.07 21.45
C THR A 238 -2.86 13.10 21.33
N ARG A 239 -3.40 13.66 20.24
CA ARG A 239 -4.84 13.70 20.01
C ARG A 239 -5.41 12.28 20.00
N GLY A 240 -6.23 12.00 21.01
CA GLY A 240 -6.86 10.70 21.27
C GLY A 240 -6.03 9.69 22.02
N SER A 241 -4.96 10.10 22.70
CA SER A 241 -4.13 9.23 23.54
C SER A 241 -4.60 9.13 24.99
N ALA A 242 -5.65 9.85 25.38
CA ALA A 242 -6.26 9.71 26.70
C ALA A 242 -7.08 8.41 26.77
N ASP A 243 -6.81 7.58 27.78
CA ASP A 243 -7.57 6.37 28.06
C ASP A 243 -8.18 6.42 29.47
N PRO A 244 -9.40 6.96 29.63
CA PRO A 244 -10.09 7.04 30.92
C PRO A 244 -10.80 5.73 31.31
N GLY A 245 -10.54 4.60 30.65
CA GLY A 245 -11.20 3.32 30.91
C GLY A 245 -12.43 3.10 30.00
N ASP A 246 -13.63 3.29 30.53
CA ASP A 246 -14.90 2.93 29.87
C ASP A 246 -15.27 3.80 28.64
N LEU A 247 -14.48 4.81 28.31
CA LEU A 247 -14.72 5.71 27.16
C LEU A 247 -13.43 5.93 26.39
N ALA A 248 -13.27 5.29 25.23
CA ALA A 248 -12.15 5.60 24.36
C ALA A 248 -12.21 7.08 23.92
N LYS A 249 -11.03 7.69 23.78
CA LYS A 249 -10.88 9.03 23.18
C LYS A 249 -10.15 9.00 21.85
N GLY A 250 -10.02 7.83 21.25
CA GLY A 250 -9.28 7.56 20.03
C GLY A 250 -8.47 6.27 20.12
N SER A 251 -8.11 5.83 21.33
CA SER A 251 -7.23 4.69 21.59
C SER A 251 -5.91 4.78 20.80
N THR A 252 -5.41 6.01 20.65
CA THR A 252 -4.20 6.29 19.88
C THR A 252 -2.97 6.46 20.77
N PHE A 253 -1.79 6.49 20.15
CA PHE A 253 -0.55 6.89 20.82
C PHE A 253 0.19 7.96 20.01
N PRO A 254 1.05 8.78 20.64
CA PRO A 254 1.80 9.84 19.95
C PRO A 254 2.97 9.29 19.13
N ALA A 255 2.63 8.74 17.96
CA ALA A 255 3.59 8.23 17.00
C ALA A 255 4.32 9.37 16.26
N THR A 256 5.61 9.51 16.53
CA THR A 256 6.54 10.22 15.66
C THR A 256 7.04 9.25 14.60
N ALA A 257 6.65 9.45 13.34
CA ALA A 257 6.87 8.50 12.25
C ALA A 257 6.92 9.22 10.90
N MET A 258 7.39 8.53 9.86
CA MET A 258 7.16 8.97 8.48
C MET A 258 5.73 8.59 8.03
N PRO A 259 5.13 9.25 7.03
CA PRO A 259 3.87 8.80 6.44
C PRO A 259 3.99 7.33 5.98
N PHE A 260 3.07 6.48 6.41
CA PHE A 260 3.07 5.02 6.20
C PHE A 260 4.37 4.32 6.64
N GLY A 261 5.09 4.91 7.60
CA GLY A 261 6.45 4.53 7.93
C GLY A 261 6.59 3.11 8.49
N PHE A 262 7.77 2.52 8.26
CA PHE A 262 8.12 1.17 8.74
C PHE A 262 8.10 1.13 10.26
N ASN A 263 8.81 2.06 10.90
CA ASN A 263 8.82 2.20 12.35
C ASN A 263 7.97 3.39 12.80
N MET A 264 7.29 3.21 13.94
CA MET A 264 6.72 4.31 14.71
C MET A 264 7.48 4.46 16.03
N TRP A 265 7.78 5.70 16.41
CA TRP A 265 8.48 6.02 17.65
C TRP A 265 7.56 6.76 18.59
N SER A 266 7.35 6.25 19.80
CA SER A 266 6.44 6.87 20.77
C SER A 266 7.06 6.96 22.16
N PRO A 267 6.84 8.06 22.89
CA PRO A 267 6.98 8.06 24.36
C PRO A 267 6.03 7.05 25.01
N VAL A 268 6.42 6.53 26.18
CA VAL A 268 5.67 5.53 26.97
C VAL A 268 5.66 5.93 28.44
N ASN A 269 4.48 6.16 29.03
CA ASN A 269 4.33 6.45 30.46
C ASN A 269 3.98 5.23 31.32
N THR A 270 3.49 4.15 30.71
CA THR A 270 3.20 2.86 31.32
C THR A 270 3.70 1.73 30.45
N GLY A 271 4.47 0.80 31.02
CA GLY A 271 5.09 -0.30 30.29
C GLY A 271 4.17 -1.09 29.36
N VAL A 272 4.81 -1.73 28.38
CA VAL A 272 4.25 -2.37 27.17
C VAL A 272 3.12 -3.37 27.35
N TRP A 273 2.97 -3.98 28.53
CA TRP A 273 2.04 -5.09 28.75
C TRP A 273 0.56 -4.73 28.58
N SER A 274 0.25 -3.43 28.44
CA SER A 274 -1.12 -2.92 28.38
C SER A 274 -1.53 -2.39 27.02
N SER A 275 -0.65 -2.34 26.00
CA SER A 275 -0.96 -1.71 24.69
C SER A 275 -1.45 -0.25 24.79
N ILE A 276 -1.18 0.38 25.94
CA ILE A 276 -1.57 1.74 26.30
C ILE A 276 -0.30 2.51 26.62
N PHE A 277 0.03 3.46 25.74
CA PHE A 277 1.26 4.25 25.84
C PHE A 277 1.10 5.45 26.79
N TYR A 278 -0.15 5.90 27.00
CA TYR A 278 -0.54 7.01 27.88
C TYR A 278 -1.70 6.61 28.81
N HIS A 279 -1.39 6.15 30.01
CA HIS A 279 -2.38 5.88 31.05
C HIS A 279 -2.63 7.10 31.94
N GLY A 280 -3.90 7.43 32.20
CA GLY A 280 -4.31 8.61 32.96
C GLY A 280 -3.72 8.71 34.37
N ASP A 281 -3.53 7.57 35.06
CA ASP A 281 -2.99 7.54 36.43
C ASP A 281 -1.48 7.84 36.51
N LYS A 282 -0.77 7.79 35.36
CA LYS A 282 0.66 8.04 35.22
C LYS A 282 0.97 9.21 34.28
N ASP A 283 0.02 10.12 34.09
CA ASP A 283 0.11 11.23 33.14
C ASP A 283 1.32 12.18 33.31
N TYR A 284 2.04 12.07 34.43
CA TYR A 284 3.14 12.95 34.80
C TYR A 284 4.47 12.21 35.02
N THR A 285 4.59 10.96 34.59
CA THR A 285 5.84 10.18 34.67
C THR A 285 6.11 9.46 33.35
N MET A 286 7.35 9.36 32.89
CA MET A 286 7.73 8.74 31.62
C MET A 286 8.69 7.59 31.85
N GLU A 287 8.38 6.39 31.37
CA GLU A 287 9.28 5.23 31.45
C GLU A 287 10.38 5.30 30.38
N GLY A 288 10.07 5.83 29.21
CA GLY A 288 11.02 6.01 28.12
C GLY A 288 10.35 6.14 26.76
N PHE A 289 11.02 5.63 25.74
CA PHE A 289 10.62 5.71 24.34
C PHE A 289 10.66 4.33 23.69
N MET A 290 9.78 4.10 22.75
CA MET A 290 9.62 2.80 22.13
C MET A 290 9.59 2.91 20.61
N VAL A 291 10.30 2.01 19.94
CA VAL A 291 9.92 1.62 18.58
C VAL A 291 8.76 0.62 18.68
N THR A 292 7.66 0.91 18.00
CA THR A 292 6.41 0.15 18.08
C THR A 292 5.82 -0.06 16.69
N HIS A 293 5.06 -1.15 16.57
CA HIS A 293 4.27 -1.48 15.39
C HIS A 293 2.81 -1.74 15.77
N GLU A 294 2.36 -1.25 16.93
CA GLU A 294 0.98 -1.39 17.38
C GLU A 294 0.01 -0.77 16.37
N ALA A 295 -1.01 -1.54 15.99
CA ALA A 295 -2.07 -1.08 15.10
C ALA A 295 -3.28 -0.55 15.87
N SER A 296 -3.56 -1.14 17.03
CA SER A 296 -4.64 -0.78 17.94
C SER A 296 -4.32 -1.40 19.30
N ARG A 297 -4.78 -0.77 20.39
CA ARG A 297 -4.65 -1.35 21.74
C ARG A 297 -5.25 -2.76 21.81
N HIS A 298 -6.34 -3.00 21.10
CA HIS A 298 -7.04 -4.30 21.13
C HIS A 298 -6.22 -5.45 20.53
N LEU A 299 -5.22 -5.13 19.71
CA LEU A 299 -4.37 -6.11 19.02
C LEU A 299 -2.98 -6.25 19.61
N GLY A 300 -2.64 -5.39 20.58
CA GLY A 300 -1.35 -5.37 21.22
C GLY A 300 -0.22 -4.81 20.36
N ASN A 301 0.91 -4.62 21.02
CA ASN A 301 2.14 -4.19 20.41
C ASN A 301 3.02 -5.41 20.05
N ARG A 302 3.99 -5.22 19.16
CA ARG A 302 4.91 -6.28 18.72
C ARG A 302 6.18 -5.67 18.12
N GLN A 303 7.20 -6.50 17.93
CA GLN A 303 8.44 -6.07 17.26
C GLN A 303 8.95 -4.76 17.89
N ALA A 304 9.04 -4.74 19.22
CA ALA A 304 9.25 -3.52 19.99
C ALA A 304 10.57 -3.53 20.76
N MET A 305 11.07 -2.34 21.09
CA MET A 305 12.20 -2.13 22.01
C MET A 305 11.96 -0.86 22.82
N LEU A 306 12.14 -0.92 24.14
CA LEU A 306 12.11 0.25 25.00
C LEU A 306 13.52 0.82 25.20
N ILE A 307 13.61 2.14 25.13
CA ILE A 307 14.80 2.97 25.20
C ILE A 307 14.55 4.00 26.31
N THR A 308 15.30 3.91 27.41
CA THR A 308 15.17 4.82 28.56
C THR A 308 16.48 5.60 28.75
N PRO A 309 16.56 6.86 28.32
CA PRO A 309 17.62 7.79 28.75
C PRO A 309 17.56 8.00 30.26
N ASP A 310 18.71 7.91 30.94
CA ASP A 310 18.80 8.12 32.38
C ASP A 310 20.19 8.61 32.81
N ILE A 311 20.37 8.95 34.09
CA ILE A 311 21.65 9.32 34.69
C ILE A 311 22.29 8.16 35.48
N ASP A 312 21.51 7.17 35.91
CA ASP A 312 21.98 6.07 36.76
C ASP A 312 21.47 4.71 36.26
N ALA A 313 22.41 3.76 36.08
CA ALA A 313 22.12 2.38 35.70
C ALA A 313 21.38 1.60 36.80
N ALA A 314 21.62 1.92 38.07
CA ALA A 314 21.11 1.17 39.22
C ALA A 314 19.65 1.54 39.59
N ASN A 315 19.20 2.73 39.22
CA ASN A 315 17.92 3.32 39.63
C ASN A 315 17.13 3.90 38.44
N ALA A 316 17.23 3.31 37.25
CA ALA A 316 16.46 3.77 36.11
C ALA A 316 14.94 3.71 36.42
N THR A 317 14.36 4.88 36.66
CA THR A 317 13.01 5.10 37.22
C THR A 317 12.17 5.91 36.23
N ASP A 318 10.85 5.89 36.40
CA ASP A 318 9.95 6.72 35.62
C ASP A 318 10.30 8.21 35.89
N HIS A 319 10.56 8.99 34.84
CA HIS A 319 10.96 10.40 34.95
C HIS A 319 9.73 11.29 35.05
N ALA A 320 9.62 12.06 36.13
CA ALA A 320 8.55 13.05 36.27
C ALA A 320 8.67 14.13 35.17
N PHE A 321 7.54 14.53 34.60
CA PHE A 321 7.46 15.62 33.64
C PHE A 321 6.11 16.32 33.69
N GLN A 322 6.04 17.50 33.07
CA GLN A 322 4.80 18.21 32.83
C GLN A 322 4.48 18.20 31.34
N ARG A 323 3.23 17.88 30.94
CA ARG A 323 2.82 17.85 29.52
C ARG A 323 3.07 19.16 28.78
N LYS A 324 3.06 20.31 29.46
CA LYS A 324 3.42 21.61 28.85
C LYS A 324 4.88 21.71 28.39
N ASN A 325 5.75 20.83 28.91
CA ASN A 325 7.17 20.74 28.54
C ASN A 325 7.41 19.70 27.44
N GLN A 326 6.34 19.17 26.82
CA GLN A 326 6.41 18.24 25.71
C GLN A 326 6.01 18.95 24.40
N ILE A 327 6.62 18.51 23.31
CA ILE A 327 6.22 18.84 21.94
C ILE A 327 5.99 17.50 21.25
N ALA A 328 4.79 17.28 20.74
CA ALA A 328 4.38 16.01 20.13
C ALA A 328 3.78 16.27 18.74
N THR A 329 4.64 16.17 17.72
CA THR A 329 4.28 16.36 16.31
C THR A 329 4.68 15.13 15.50
N ALA A 330 4.16 14.99 14.28
CA ALA A 330 4.40 13.79 13.47
C ALA A 330 5.89 13.53 13.15
N HIS A 331 6.67 14.59 12.99
CA HIS A 331 8.08 14.55 12.58
C HIS A 331 9.07 14.77 13.72
N TYR A 332 8.60 15.16 14.91
CA TYR A 332 9.46 15.53 16.02
C TYR A 332 8.73 15.40 17.35
N TYR A 333 9.37 14.69 18.27
CA TYR A 333 9.00 14.65 19.67
C TYR A 333 10.08 15.29 20.54
N SER A 334 9.68 16.01 21.58
CA SER A 334 10.57 16.43 22.66
C SER A 334 9.87 16.42 24.00
N VAL A 335 10.60 16.09 25.05
CA VAL A 335 10.19 16.29 26.44
C VAL A 335 11.38 16.79 27.26
N THR A 336 11.11 17.75 28.15
CA THR A 336 12.03 18.10 29.24
C THR A 336 11.45 17.64 30.57
N TYR A 337 12.18 16.76 31.24
CA TYR A 337 11.82 16.18 32.53
C TYR A 337 12.08 17.17 33.66
N ASP A 338 11.46 16.93 34.81
CA ASP A 338 11.59 17.80 36.00
C ASP A 338 13.02 17.80 36.57
N ASN A 339 13.82 16.76 36.29
CA ASN A 339 15.24 16.68 36.64
C ASN A 339 16.17 17.49 35.69
N GLY A 340 15.61 18.16 34.67
CA GLY A 340 16.35 18.96 33.71
C GLY A 340 16.93 18.19 32.52
N MET A 341 16.79 16.86 32.47
CA MET A 341 17.13 16.09 31.28
C MET A 341 16.14 16.39 30.15
N LYS A 342 16.63 16.47 28.91
CA LYS A 342 15.80 16.62 27.73
C LYS A 342 16.04 15.49 26.75
N THR A 343 14.98 14.90 26.21
CA THR A 343 15.07 13.96 25.09
C THR A 343 14.30 14.48 23.89
N GLU A 344 14.87 14.27 22.71
CA GLU A 344 14.32 14.67 21.42
C GLU A 344 14.46 13.51 20.42
N ILE A 345 13.46 13.32 19.57
CA ILE A 345 13.41 12.24 18.57
C ILE A 345 12.95 12.82 17.23
N THR A 346 13.61 12.42 16.15
CA THR A 346 13.14 12.61 14.78
C THR A 346 13.30 11.32 13.97
N PRO A 347 12.30 10.92 13.15
CA PRO A 347 12.30 9.64 12.47
C PRO A 347 12.78 9.75 11.01
N THR A 348 13.18 8.61 10.45
CA THR A 348 13.08 8.28 9.02
C THR A 348 12.17 7.04 8.90
N ASP A 349 12.19 6.33 7.77
CA ASP A 349 11.32 5.18 7.55
C ASP A 349 11.72 4.01 8.46
N HIS A 350 12.99 3.58 8.37
CA HIS A 350 13.55 2.45 9.13
C HIS A 350 14.42 2.86 10.32
N ALA A 351 14.56 4.16 10.59
CA ALA A 351 15.48 4.67 11.59
C ALA A 351 14.95 5.87 12.38
N ALA A 352 15.66 6.25 13.44
CA ALA A 352 15.46 7.49 14.16
C ALA A 352 16.77 8.03 14.73
N TYR A 353 16.79 9.35 14.97
CA TYR A 353 17.86 10.02 15.68
C TYR A 353 17.32 10.54 17.01
N PHE A 354 17.90 10.05 18.10
CA PHE A 354 17.72 10.56 19.45
C PHE A 354 18.78 11.60 19.78
N ARG A 355 18.36 12.75 20.30
CA ARG A 355 19.22 13.77 20.91
C ARG A 355 18.86 13.90 22.38
N ILE A 356 19.77 13.43 23.24
CA ILE A 356 19.59 13.39 24.69
C ILE A 356 20.51 14.46 25.30
N THR A 357 19.94 15.38 26.06
CA THR A 357 20.71 16.41 26.79
C THR A 357 20.69 16.06 28.28
N ALA A 358 21.85 15.76 28.82
CA ALA A 358 22.02 15.45 30.24
C ALA A 358 21.77 16.68 31.12
N PRO A 359 21.30 16.51 32.37
CA PRO A 359 21.18 17.61 33.32
C PRO A 359 22.51 18.35 33.53
N ASP A 360 22.44 19.66 33.75
CA ASP A 360 23.63 20.52 33.91
C ASP A 360 24.57 20.01 35.02
N ALA A 361 23.99 19.56 36.14
CA ALA A 361 24.74 19.05 37.29
C ALA A 361 25.31 17.63 37.10
N SER A 362 24.87 16.87 36.08
CA SER A 362 25.31 15.48 35.91
C SER A 362 26.63 15.40 35.16
N GLU A 363 27.61 14.66 35.68
CA GLU A 363 28.87 14.41 34.97
C GLU A 363 28.77 13.24 33.99
N LYS A 364 27.67 12.48 34.04
CA LYS A 364 27.43 11.29 33.22
C LYS A 364 25.96 11.16 32.84
N THR A 365 25.70 10.45 31.76
CA THR A 365 24.35 9.99 31.40
C THR A 365 24.47 8.64 30.70
N GLY A 366 23.41 7.86 30.67
CA GLY A 366 23.35 6.65 29.90
C GLY A 366 21.99 6.39 29.28
N VAL A 367 21.91 5.27 28.58
CA VAL A 367 20.69 4.80 27.92
C VAL A 367 20.52 3.33 28.24
N ARG A 368 19.34 2.98 28.76
CA ARG A 368 18.89 1.60 28.99
C ARG A 368 18.10 1.10 27.79
N PHE A 369 18.33 -0.16 27.42
CA PHE A 369 17.61 -0.87 26.37
C PHE A 369 16.93 -2.10 26.95
N ASN A 370 15.63 -2.26 26.69
CA ASN A 370 14.90 -3.48 26.98
C ASN A 370 14.49 -4.16 25.67
N THR A 371 15.10 -5.31 25.40
CA THR A 371 14.88 -6.13 24.19
C THR A 371 13.83 -7.24 24.41
N TYR A 372 13.20 -7.29 25.59
CA TYR A 372 12.17 -8.26 25.96
C TYR A 372 12.62 -9.72 25.78
N GLY A 373 13.79 -10.06 26.32
CA GLY A 373 14.37 -11.41 26.22
C GLY A 373 15.17 -11.67 24.94
N GLY A 374 15.34 -10.64 24.11
CA GLY A 374 16.27 -10.61 22.99
C GLY A 374 17.73 -10.48 23.42
N THR A 375 18.61 -10.14 22.48
CA THR A 375 20.05 -9.96 22.71
C THR A 375 20.49 -8.56 22.29
N LEU A 376 21.51 -8.05 22.95
CA LEU A 376 22.21 -6.85 22.51
C LEU A 376 23.71 -7.05 22.76
N THR A 377 24.53 -6.55 21.85
CA THR A 377 25.99 -6.56 21.92
C THR A 377 26.50 -5.13 21.76
N VAL A 378 27.36 -4.67 22.67
CA VAL A 378 27.92 -3.32 22.65
C VAL A 378 29.40 -3.39 22.23
N ASP A 379 29.74 -2.71 21.14
CA ASP A 379 31.13 -2.47 20.72
C ASP A 379 31.51 -1.04 21.10
N ARG A 380 32.25 -0.93 22.21
CA ARG A 380 32.63 0.36 22.79
C ARG A 380 33.66 1.12 21.96
N ASP A 381 34.50 0.40 21.22
CA ASP A 381 35.56 1.00 20.41
C ASP A 381 34.99 1.59 19.12
N LYS A 382 33.98 0.92 18.54
CA LYS A 382 33.24 1.44 17.38
C LYS A 382 32.13 2.42 17.74
N GLY A 383 31.72 2.48 19.02
CA GLY A 383 30.61 3.30 19.47
C GLY A 383 29.28 2.80 18.92
N THR A 384 29.09 1.48 18.89
CA THR A 384 27.90 0.83 18.29
C THR A 384 27.28 -0.19 19.23
N ALA A 385 25.99 -0.45 19.06
CA ALA A 385 25.31 -1.59 19.67
C ALA A 385 24.36 -2.26 18.65
N SER A 386 24.26 -3.58 18.65
CA SER A 386 23.37 -4.31 17.74
C SER A 386 22.79 -5.56 18.39
N GLY A 387 21.66 -6.05 17.87
CA GLY A 387 21.04 -7.25 18.38
C GLY A 387 19.63 -7.50 17.85
N VAL A 388 18.83 -8.23 18.63
CA VAL A 388 17.45 -8.61 18.29
C VAL A 388 16.52 -8.40 19.47
N THR A 389 15.25 -8.15 19.18
CA THR A 389 14.18 -8.12 20.19
C THR A 389 13.33 -9.39 20.11
N LYS A 390 12.68 -9.77 21.21
CA LYS A 390 11.78 -10.95 21.29
C LYS A 390 10.38 -10.61 21.78
N TYR A 391 9.97 -9.36 21.69
CA TYR A 391 8.65 -8.94 22.13
C TYR A 391 7.55 -9.52 21.22
N GLU A 392 6.71 -10.38 21.80
CA GLU A 392 5.53 -11.05 21.24
C GLU A 392 5.64 -11.40 19.75
N ALA A 393 6.43 -12.44 19.45
CA ALA A 393 6.51 -13.03 18.13
C ALA A 393 5.73 -14.36 18.09
N PRO A 394 4.43 -14.36 17.73
CA PRO A 394 3.79 -15.53 17.13
C PRO A 394 4.72 -16.13 16.07
N SER A 395 4.63 -17.44 15.81
CA SER A 395 5.59 -18.17 14.96
C SER A 395 5.86 -17.54 13.58
N MET A 396 4.89 -16.82 13.03
CA MET A 396 4.98 -16.21 11.70
C MET A 396 5.51 -14.77 11.72
N THR A 397 5.42 -14.05 12.84
CA THR A 397 5.88 -12.65 12.96
C THR A 397 7.40 -12.55 12.70
N PRO A 398 7.85 -11.65 11.82
CA PRO A 398 9.27 -11.45 11.57
C PRO A 398 10.02 -10.97 12.82
N THR A 399 11.21 -11.53 13.05
CA THR A 399 12.13 -11.05 14.09
C THR A 399 12.57 -9.63 13.78
N MET A 400 12.57 -8.74 14.78
CA MET A 400 13.15 -7.40 14.63
C MET A 400 14.61 -7.39 15.08
N TYR A 401 15.48 -6.96 14.16
CA TYR A 401 16.88 -6.68 14.36
C TYR A 401 17.08 -5.19 14.58
N VAL A 402 18.05 -4.81 15.42
CA VAL A 402 18.36 -3.41 15.74
C VAL A 402 19.85 -3.13 15.58
N PHE A 403 20.18 -1.96 15.07
CA PHE A 403 21.55 -1.45 15.00
C PHE A 403 21.58 0.02 15.45
N MET A 404 22.56 0.36 16.28
CA MET A 404 22.71 1.67 16.90
C MET A 404 24.14 2.19 16.75
N LYS A 405 24.27 3.49 16.51
CA LYS A 405 25.53 4.22 16.46
C LYS A 405 25.44 5.49 17.30
N PHE A 406 26.41 5.70 18.18
CA PHE A 406 26.47 6.83 19.09
C PHE A 406 27.50 7.87 18.61
N ASP A 407 27.16 9.15 18.71
CA ASP A 407 28.09 10.25 18.40
C ASP A 407 29.19 10.39 19.45
N ASN A 408 28.90 9.96 20.67
CA ASN A 408 29.77 10.09 21.82
C ASN A 408 30.43 8.74 22.13
N LYS A 409 31.66 8.79 22.65
CA LYS A 409 32.39 7.59 23.07
C LYS A 409 31.69 6.90 24.24
N ILE A 410 31.46 5.59 24.11
CA ILE A 410 30.89 4.76 25.19
C ILE A 410 31.97 4.49 26.26
N ILE A 411 31.77 5.02 27.47
CA ILE A 411 32.74 4.90 28.58
C ILE A 411 32.49 3.70 29.49
N SER A 412 31.28 3.15 29.51
CA SER A 412 30.96 1.90 30.19
C SER A 412 29.72 1.24 29.56
N SER A 413 29.56 -0.06 29.79
CA SER A 413 28.34 -0.79 29.49
C SER A 413 28.07 -1.82 30.60
N GLN A 414 26.80 -2.11 30.87
CA GLN A 414 26.40 -3.11 31.87
C GLN A 414 25.39 -4.09 31.27
N ASN A 415 25.64 -5.39 31.42
CA ASN A 415 24.79 -6.51 30.94
C ASN A 415 24.34 -6.41 29.47
N ASN A 416 25.07 -5.64 28.65
CA ASN A 416 24.65 -5.21 27.32
C ASN A 416 23.23 -4.63 27.24
N SER A 417 22.67 -4.11 28.33
CA SER A 417 21.37 -3.43 28.34
C SER A 417 21.49 -1.97 28.76
N TRP A 418 22.69 -1.52 29.10
CA TRP A 418 23.01 -0.15 29.47
C TRP A 418 24.31 0.30 28.80
N VAL A 419 24.31 1.53 28.28
CA VAL A 419 25.50 2.23 27.79
C VAL A 419 25.63 3.58 28.48
N GLU A 420 26.87 3.98 28.80
CA GLU A 420 27.16 5.20 29.57
C GLU A 420 28.12 6.12 28.81
N PHE A 421 27.92 7.43 28.99
CA PHE A 421 28.69 8.51 28.37
C PHE A 421 29.15 9.52 29.42
N ALA A 422 30.33 10.11 29.21
CA ALA A 422 30.78 11.26 29.98
C ALA A 422 30.08 12.54 29.48
N THR A 423 29.57 13.36 30.40
CA THR A 423 28.87 14.62 30.11
C THR A 423 29.41 15.80 30.93
N PRO A 424 30.71 16.14 30.80
CA PRO A 424 31.31 17.27 31.52
C PRO A 424 30.68 18.60 31.08
N ALA A 425 30.95 19.67 31.83
CA ALA A 425 30.49 21.02 31.49
C ALA A 425 30.84 21.39 30.04
N GLY A 426 29.85 21.85 29.27
CA GLY A 426 30.00 22.19 27.85
C GLY A 426 29.81 21.03 26.85
N SER A 427 29.69 19.78 27.30
CA SER A 427 29.44 18.60 26.45
C SER A 427 28.32 17.73 27.02
N LYS A 428 27.08 18.24 26.97
CA LYS A 428 25.88 17.62 27.57
C LYS A 428 25.03 16.79 26.61
N VAL A 429 25.29 16.89 25.31
CA VAL A 429 24.46 16.28 24.28
C VAL A 429 25.03 14.92 23.88
N ILE A 430 24.19 13.89 23.95
CA ILE A 430 24.42 12.55 23.43
C ILE A 430 23.53 12.33 22.22
N GLY A 431 24.13 12.01 21.08
CA GLY A 431 23.41 11.62 19.89
C GLY A 431 23.42 10.09 19.70
N MET A 432 22.25 9.51 19.47
CA MET A 432 22.08 8.09 19.16
C MET A 432 21.26 7.94 17.88
N ARG A 433 21.88 7.35 16.85
CA ARG A 433 21.20 6.90 15.64
C ARG A 433 20.83 5.43 15.80
N ILE A 434 19.59 5.09 15.55
CA ILE A 434 19.07 3.73 15.64
C ILE A 434 18.30 3.37 14.38
N ALA A 435 18.50 2.18 13.85
CA ALA A 435 17.69 1.62 12.77
C ALA A 435 17.28 0.18 13.07
N THR A 436 16.19 -0.26 12.44
CA THR A 436 15.66 -1.61 12.57
C THR A 436 15.60 -2.32 11.22
N SER A 437 15.43 -3.64 11.26
CA SER A 437 15.22 -4.50 10.09
C SER A 437 14.40 -5.73 10.50
N PHE A 438 13.61 -6.28 9.58
CA PHE A 438 12.97 -7.60 9.71
C PHE A 438 13.75 -8.72 9.01
N ILE A 439 14.90 -8.39 8.42
CA ILE A 439 15.73 -9.31 7.64
C ILE A 439 16.98 -9.72 8.43
N SER A 440 17.80 -8.77 8.90
CA SER A 440 19.04 -9.07 9.63
C SER A 440 19.66 -7.85 10.32
N GLU A 441 20.60 -8.07 11.26
CA GLU A 441 21.39 -6.97 11.85
C GLU A 441 22.19 -6.19 10.80
N ALA A 442 22.75 -6.89 9.80
CA ALA A 442 23.49 -6.26 8.71
C ALA A 442 22.60 -5.36 7.84
N GLN A 443 21.34 -5.78 7.64
CA GLN A 443 20.37 -4.93 6.94
C GLN A 443 19.92 -3.75 7.81
N ALA A 444 19.79 -3.91 9.14
CA ALA A 444 19.53 -2.78 10.04
C ALA A 444 20.67 -1.74 9.99
N GLU A 445 21.92 -2.18 9.95
CA GLU A 445 23.07 -1.29 9.74
C GLU A 445 23.02 -0.59 8.37
N ASP A 446 22.67 -1.32 7.30
CA ASP A 446 22.53 -0.73 5.95
C ASP A 446 21.38 0.28 5.89
N ASN A 447 20.23 0.01 6.54
CA ASN A 447 19.12 0.97 6.67
C ASN A 447 19.58 2.26 7.37
N LEU A 448 20.35 2.15 8.46
CA LEU A 448 20.93 3.31 9.15
C LEU A 448 21.82 4.13 8.20
N ASN A 449 22.69 3.45 7.45
CA ASN A 449 23.62 4.06 6.51
C ASN A 449 22.92 4.74 5.33
N GLN A 450 21.83 4.15 4.83
CA GLN A 450 21.02 4.70 3.75
C GLN A 450 20.25 5.95 4.18
N GLU A 451 19.74 6.01 5.42
CA GLU A 451 18.76 7.01 5.81
C GLU A 451 19.30 8.15 6.68
N ILE A 452 20.17 7.85 7.66
CA ILE A 452 20.54 8.83 8.70
C ILE A 452 22.04 9.01 8.96
N ALA A 453 22.91 8.12 8.49
CA ALA A 453 24.33 8.16 8.83
C ALA A 453 25.05 9.47 8.48
N ALA A 454 24.71 10.07 7.33
CA ALA A 454 25.34 11.31 6.85
C ALA A 454 24.66 12.59 7.35
N ASN A 455 23.50 12.47 8.00
CA ASN A 455 22.64 13.60 8.35
C ASN A 455 22.83 14.02 9.83
N SER A 456 22.73 15.32 10.09
CA SER A 456 22.60 15.84 11.45
C SER A 456 21.17 15.62 11.98
N PHE A 457 20.96 15.80 13.29
CA PHE A 457 19.62 15.70 13.88
C PHE A 457 18.65 16.69 13.23
N ASP A 458 19.09 17.92 13.01
CA ASP A 458 18.23 18.97 12.47
C ASP A 458 17.93 18.74 10.97
N ASP A 459 18.84 18.10 10.22
CA ASP A 459 18.58 17.67 8.84
C ASP A 459 17.50 16.58 8.80
N VAL A 460 17.61 15.55 9.65
CA VAL A 460 16.60 14.48 9.72
C VAL A 460 15.24 15.06 10.12
N LYS A 461 15.21 15.99 11.09
CA LYS A 461 14.00 16.71 11.48
C LYS A 461 13.39 17.48 10.33
N ALA A 462 14.19 18.24 9.58
CA ALA A 462 13.71 18.99 8.43
C ALA A 462 13.18 18.09 7.31
N LEU A 463 13.82 16.94 7.06
CA LEU A 463 13.37 15.95 6.07
C LEU A 463 12.04 15.31 6.47
N ALA A 464 11.89 14.93 7.73
CA ALA A 464 10.62 14.39 8.25
C ALA A 464 9.51 15.46 8.23
N GLU A 465 9.81 16.71 8.61
CA GLU A 465 8.87 17.84 8.51
C GLU A 465 8.44 18.07 7.06
N ALA A 466 9.38 18.04 6.12
CA ALA A 466 9.11 18.23 4.70
C ALA A 466 8.21 17.11 4.13
N ALA A 467 8.45 15.85 4.52
CA ALA A 467 7.62 14.72 4.10
C ALA A 467 6.17 14.85 4.60
N TRP A 468 5.97 15.24 5.86
CA TRP A 468 4.63 15.50 6.39
C TRP A 468 3.98 16.72 5.76
N ASN A 469 4.73 17.82 5.60
CA ASN A 469 4.21 18.99 4.91
C ASN A 469 3.79 18.64 3.50
N GLU A 470 4.51 17.81 2.75
CA GLU A 470 4.07 17.33 1.42
C GLU A 470 2.70 16.63 1.48
N ARG A 471 2.49 15.74 2.44
CA ARG A 471 1.20 15.04 2.61
C ARG A 471 0.08 15.98 3.00
N LEU A 472 0.28 16.78 4.04
CA LEU A 472 -0.74 17.66 4.61
C LEU A 472 -1.16 18.74 3.62
N ASN A 473 -0.22 19.25 2.84
CA ASN A 473 -0.46 20.26 1.83
C ASN A 473 -1.28 19.77 0.61
N THR A 474 -1.53 18.47 0.51
CA THR A 474 -2.49 17.91 -0.44
C THR A 474 -3.87 18.56 -0.27
N ILE A 475 -4.21 19.00 0.95
CA ILE A 475 -5.44 19.74 1.26
C ILE A 475 -5.06 21.04 1.98
N GLN A 476 -5.53 22.17 1.48
CA GLN A 476 -5.36 23.48 2.10
C GLN A 476 -6.72 24.13 2.34
N VAL A 477 -6.89 24.80 3.47
CA VAL A 477 -8.17 25.44 3.85
C VAL A 477 -8.00 26.93 4.14
N GLU A 478 -8.94 27.73 3.65
CA GLU A 478 -9.04 29.16 3.90
C GLU A 478 -10.32 29.46 4.70
N GLY A 479 -10.24 30.42 5.62
CA GLY A 479 -11.34 30.76 6.52
C GLY A 479 -11.56 29.76 7.68
N ALA A 480 -10.58 28.87 7.94
CA ALA A 480 -10.57 27.96 9.08
C ALA A 480 -10.00 28.64 10.35
N SER A 481 -10.58 28.35 11.52
CA SER A 481 -9.95 28.68 12.80
C SER A 481 -8.71 27.82 13.06
N GLU A 482 -7.89 28.22 14.03
CA GLU A 482 -6.72 27.42 14.44
C GLU A 482 -7.13 26.02 14.93
N ASP A 483 -8.16 25.91 15.77
CA ASP A 483 -8.71 24.63 16.21
C ASP A 483 -9.14 23.74 15.05
N GLN A 484 -9.79 24.31 14.03
CA GLN A 484 -10.20 23.55 12.86
C GLN A 484 -8.99 23.10 12.02
N LYS A 485 -7.91 23.89 11.95
CA LYS A 485 -6.66 23.45 11.33
C LYS A 485 -6.02 22.30 12.13
N ILE A 486 -5.99 22.39 13.46
CA ILE A 486 -5.48 21.31 14.32
C ILE A 486 -6.27 20.02 14.08
N ILE A 487 -7.60 20.09 14.09
CA ILE A 487 -8.46 18.93 13.85
C ILE A 487 -8.24 18.35 12.46
N LEU A 488 -8.29 19.18 11.41
CA LEU A 488 -8.11 18.73 10.03
C LEU A 488 -6.75 18.05 9.81
N TYR A 489 -5.66 18.73 10.18
CA TYR A 489 -4.32 18.21 9.88
C TYR A 489 -3.91 17.06 10.82
N SER A 490 -4.46 16.99 12.04
CA SER A 490 -4.28 15.81 12.90
C SER A 490 -5.06 14.59 12.37
N ASN A 491 -6.28 14.78 11.85
CA ASN A 491 -7.00 13.72 11.14
C ASN A 491 -6.22 13.28 9.90
N MET A 492 -5.75 14.21 9.06
CA MET A 492 -4.91 13.85 7.89
C MET A 492 -3.65 13.08 8.29
N TYR A 493 -2.99 13.46 9.39
CA TYR A 493 -1.83 12.71 9.90
C TYR A 493 -2.18 11.26 10.24
N ARG A 494 -3.28 11.02 10.99
CA ARG A 494 -3.72 9.66 11.32
C ARG A 494 -4.14 8.85 10.09
N SER A 495 -4.85 9.50 9.16
CA SER A 495 -5.17 8.92 7.86
C SER A 495 -3.96 8.62 6.98
N PHE A 496 -2.73 9.01 7.32
CA PHE A 496 -1.52 8.63 6.58
C PHE A 496 -0.50 7.90 7.47
N LEU A 497 -0.93 7.39 8.63
CA LEU A 497 -0.08 6.62 9.53
C LEU A 497 -0.10 5.12 9.17
N TYR A 498 -1.26 4.60 8.78
CA TYR A 498 -1.50 3.19 8.44
C TYR A 498 -1.99 3.02 6.99
N PRO A 499 -1.71 1.89 6.32
CA PRO A 499 -0.88 0.77 6.77
C PRO A 499 0.61 1.15 6.83
N ASN A 500 1.37 0.42 7.64
CA ASN A 500 2.82 0.62 7.73
C ASN A 500 3.54 -0.20 6.65
N SER A 501 4.61 0.36 6.09
CA SER A 501 5.53 -0.40 5.26
C SER A 501 6.20 -1.50 6.09
N ALA A 502 6.49 -2.65 5.47
CA ALA A 502 7.27 -3.72 6.10
C ALA A 502 8.27 -4.33 5.10
N TRP A 503 8.74 -3.51 4.16
CA TRP A 503 9.72 -3.86 3.13
C TRP A 503 10.94 -2.96 3.24
N GLU A 504 12.08 -3.47 2.81
CA GLU A 504 13.38 -2.85 2.95
C GLU A 504 14.11 -2.80 1.60
N ARG A 505 15.02 -1.84 1.45
CA ARG A 505 15.91 -1.73 0.28
C ARG A 505 17.17 -2.53 0.53
N VAL A 506 17.24 -3.73 -0.05
CA VAL A 506 18.32 -4.70 0.20
C VAL A 506 19.35 -4.65 -0.93
N LYS A 507 20.63 -4.56 -0.59
CA LYS A 507 21.72 -4.64 -1.56
C LYS A 507 21.95 -6.08 -2.03
N GLY A 508 21.73 -6.33 -3.31
CA GLY A 508 22.00 -7.61 -3.97
C GLY A 508 23.49 -7.90 -4.12
N ALA A 509 23.82 -9.16 -4.46
CA ALA A 509 25.19 -9.60 -4.69
C ALA A 509 25.86 -8.89 -5.88
N ASP A 510 25.07 -8.35 -6.81
CA ASP A 510 25.51 -7.53 -7.94
C ASP A 510 25.72 -6.04 -7.57
N GLY A 511 25.53 -5.70 -6.30
CA GLY A 511 25.66 -4.33 -5.77
C GLY A 511 24.44 -3.44 -6.00
N LYS A 512 23.37 -3.93 -6.67
CA LYS A 512 22.14 -3.16 -6.90
C LYS A 512 21.15 -3.34 -5.77
N TYR A 513 20.36 -2.32 -5.50
CA TYR A 513 19.30 -2.40 -4.49
C TYR A 513 18.01 -2.97 -5.08
N GLU A 514 17.38 -3.91 -4.38
CA GLU A 514 16.06 -4.46 -4.68
C GLU A 514 15.15 -4.37 -3.45
N ALA A 515 13.84 -4.18 -3.68
CA ALA A 515 12.86 -4.23 -2.60
C ALA A 515 12.66 -5.69 -2.15
N LYS A 516 12.77 -5.92 -0.84
CA LYS A 516 12.50 -7.22 -0.21
C LYS A 516 11.77 -7.03 1.10
N TYR A 517 11.14 -8.10 1.57
CA TYR A 517 10.50 -8.13 2.87
C TYR A 517 10.62 -9.51 3.51
N SER A 518 10.43 -9.56 4.82
CA SER A 518 10.27 -10.82 5.56
C SER A 518 8.77 -11.08 5.72
N SER A 519 8.25 -12.09 5.03
CA SER A 519 6.82 -12.37 4.94
C SER A 519 6.27 -12.84 6.29
N PRO A 520 5.22 -12.18 6.82
CA PRO A 520 4.50 -12.66 8.01
C PRO A 520 3.43 -13.72 7.66
N TYR A 521 3.40 -14.21 6.41
CA TYR A 521 2.37 -15.12 5.88
C TYR A 521 2.91 -16.53 5.55
N THR A 522 4.20 -16.78 5.75
CA THR A 522 4.82 -18.10 5.61
C THR A 522 5.89 -18.33 6.66
N ASP A 523 6.09 -19.57 7.09
CA ASP A 523 7.19 -20.01 7.96
C ASP A 523 8.42 -20.51 7.18
N THR A 524 8.23 -20.84 5.90
CA THR A 524 9.27 -21.27 4.97
C THR A 524 9.57 -20.18 3.94
N ASP A 525 10.85 -20.03 3.57
CA ASP A 525 11.29 -19.04 2.58
C ASP A 525 10.75 -17.62 2.87
N LYS A 526 10.98 -17.14 4.12
CA LYS A 526 10.38 -15.89 4.61
C LYS A 526 10.83 -14.65 3.82
N ILE A 527 12.03 -14.64 3.24
CA ILE A 527 12.55 -13.46 2.55
C ILE A 527 12.06 -13.43 1.10
N LYS A 528 11.13 -12.52 0.81
CA LYS A 528 10.47 -12.38 -0.50
C LYS A 528 10.93 -11.12 -1.21
N LYS A 529 10.76 -11.12 -2.54
CA LYS A 529 11.00 -9.94 -3.39
C LYS A 529 9.72 -9.10 -3.49
N GLY A 530 9.89 -7.79 -3.61
CA GLY A 530 8.79 -6.84 -3.75
C GLY A 530 8.58 -6.02 -2.48
N LYS A 531 7.40 -5.43 -2.38
CA LYS A 531 6.97 -4.61 -1.25
C LYS A 531 5.77 -5.24 -0.56
N ILE A 532 5.65 -4.98 0.75
CA ILE A 532 4.51 -5.40 1.56
C ILE A 532 4.16 -4.29 2.57
N TRP A 533 2.88 -4.27 2.94
CA TRP A 533 2.32 -3.40 3.97
C TRP A 533 1.56 -4.24 4.98
N VAL A 534 1.54 -3.77 6.22
CA VAL A 534 0.95 -4.45 7.38
C VAL A 534 0.19 -3.43 8.25
N ASN A 535 -0.46 -3.88 9.33
CA ASN A 535 -1.24 -3.03 10.24
C ASN A 535 -2.44 -2.36 9.57
N ASN A 536 -3.41 -3.18 9.19
CA ASN A 536 -4.64 -2.67 8.59
C ASN A 536 -5.83 -3.59 8.88
N GLY A 537 -6.88 -3.01 9.45
CA GLY A 537 -8.22 -3.57 9.46
C GLY A 537 -8.98 -3.20 8.21
N PHE A 538 -9.20 -4.16 7.30
CA PHE A 538 -10.00 -3.86 6.10
C PHE A 538 -11.46 -3.68 6.42
N TRP A 539 -11.95 -4.34 7.48
CA TRP A 539 -13.30 -4.09 7.97
C TRP A 539 -13.47 -2.61 8.24
N ASP A 540 -12.55 -1.93 8.94
CA ASP A 540 -12.61 -0.49 9.20
C ASP A 540 -12.41 0.32 7.91
N THR A 541 -11.21 0.19 7.34
CA THR A 541 -10.62 1.16 6.40
C THR A 541 -11.27 1.17 5.02
N TYR A 542 -12.07 0.16 4.63
CA TYR A 542 -12.72 0.16 3.31
C TYR A 542 -13.69 1.33 3.14
N ARG A 543 -14.28 1.80 4.24
CA ARG A 543 -15.33 2.82 4.23
C ARG A 543 -14.81 4.18 3.77
N THR A 544 -13.65 4.59 4.26
CA THR A 544 -13.17 5.98 4.14
C THR A 544 -11.70 6.09 3.75
N THR A 545 -10.82 5.32 4.38
CA THR A 545 -9.36 5.40 4.22
C THR A 545 -8.90 5.03 2.80
N TRP A 546 -9.26 3.85 2.30
CA TRP A 546 -8.93 3.44 0.93
C TRP A 546 -9.55 4.32 -0.17
N PRO A 547 -10.83 4.75 -0.07
CA PRO A 547 -11.37 5.73 -1.01
C PRO A 547 -10.67 7.09 -0.94
N LEU A 548 -10.14 7.52 0.21
CA LEU A 548 -9.30 8.71 0.32
C LEU A 548 -7.96 8.51 -0.41
N TYR A 549 -7.29 7.37 -0.24
CA TYR A 549 -6.01 7.07 -0.92
C TYR A 549 -6.17 7.04 -2.42
N THR A 550 -7.19 6.35 -2.92
CA THR A 550 -7.46 6.26 -4.36
C THR A 550 -7.85 7.61 -4.97
N LEU A 551 -8.42 8.54 -4.18
CA LEU A 551 -8.72 9.89 -4.61
C LEU A 551 -7.47 10.79 -4.67
N LEU A 552 -6.67 10.79 -3.61
CA LEU A 552 -5.56 11.73 -3.45
C LEU A 552 -4.30 11.28 -4.18
N ASN A 553 -3.95 9.99 -4.09
CA ASN A 553 -2.75 9.40 -4.69
C ASN A 553 -2.98 7.94 -5.14
N PRO A 554 -3.67 7.72 -6.27
CA PRO A 554 -4.09 6.40 -6.75
C PRO A 554 -2.92 5.43 -7.01
N ASN A 555 -1.77 5.92 -7.50
CA ASN A 555 -0.64 5.05 -7.79
C ASN A 555 -0.02 4.46 -6.50
N GLU A 556 0.09 5.27 -5.45
CA GLU A 556 0.56 4.80 -4.14
C GLU A 556 -0.47 3.85 -3.50
N ALA A 557 -1.76 4.15 -3.61
CA ALA A 557 -2.83 3.24 -3.19
C ALA A 557 -2.69 1.87 -3.88
N GLY A 558 -2.47 1.85 -5.20
CA GLY A 558 -2.26 0.63 -5.97
C GLY A 558 -1.01 -0.14 -5.54
N GLU A 559 0.08 0.55 -5.20
CA GLU A 559 1.30 -0.09 -4.71
C GLU A 559 1.08 -0.77 -3.34
N MET A 560 0.38 -0.10 -2.42
CA MET A 560 0.00 -0.67 -1.13
C MET A 560 -0.90 -1.89 -1.29
N LEU A 561 -1.89 -1.82 -2.19
CA LEU A 561 -2.77 -2.95 -2.51
C LEU A 561 -2.00 -4.13 -3.10
N ASP A 562 -1.02 -3.90 -3.97
CA ASP A 562 -0.16 -4.97 -4.48
C ASP A 562 0.60 -5.68 -3.35
N GLY A 563 1.02 -4.95 -2.32
CA GLY A 563 1.64 -5.56 -1.15
C GLY A 563 0.71 -6.50 -0.37
N PHE A 564 -0.56 -6.15 -0.20
CA PHE A 564 -1.54 -7.07 0.39
C PHE A 564 -1.83 -8.28 -0.51
N VAL A 565 -1.79 -8.09 -1.84
CA VAL A 565 -1.86 -9.18 -2.82
C VAL A 565 -0.62 -10.07 -2.76
N ASN A 566 0.56 -9.53 -2.45
CA ASN A 566 1.76 -10.32 -2.18
C ASN A 566 1.60 -11.18 -0.92
N GLY A 567 0.90 -10.68 0.12
CA GLY A 567 0.48 -11.50 1.26
C GLY A 567 -0.36 -12.72 0.86
N TYR A 568 -1.29 -12.57 -0.10
CA TYR A 568 -2.03 -13.70 -0.68
C TYR A 568 -1.12 -14.68 -1.44
N LYS A 569 -0.15 -14.19 -2.22
CA LYS A 569 0.80 -15.07 -2.92
C LYS A 569 1.65 -15.89 -1.95
N ASP A 570 1.99 -15.30 -0.80
CA ASP A 570 2.81 -15.95 0.21
C ASP A 570 2.03 -16.96 1.07
N GLY A 571 0.84 -16.57 1.55
CA GLY A 571 0.07 -17.36 2.51
C GLY A 571 -1.19 -18.03 1.97
N GLY A 572 -1.53 -17.82 0.69
CA GLY A 572 -2.70 -18.39 0.02
C GLY A 572 -4.04 -17.71 0.32
N TRP A 573 -4.13 -16.82 1.30
CA TRP A 573 -5.33 -16.04 1.61
C TRP A 573 -4.99 -14.57 1.73
N THR A 574 -5.95 -13.69 1.45
CA THR A 574 -5.81 -12.30 1.86
C THR A 574 -6.07 -12.17 3.34
N THR A 575 -5.39 -11.23 3.97
CA THR A 575 -5.71 -10.85 5.34
C THR A 575 -7.05 -10.10 5.42
N ARG A 576 -7.82 -10.36 6.49
CA ARG A 576 -8.96 -9.53 6.88
C ARG A 576 -8.50 -8.37 7.75
N TRP A 577 -7.65 -8.71 8.72
CA TRP A 577 -6.94 -7.79 9.59
C TRP A 577 -5.46 -8.19 9.65
N SER A 578 -4.56 -7.26 9.35
CA SER A 578 -3.12 -7.50 9.36
C SER A 578 -2.47 -7.05 10.67
N ASN A 579 -1.82 -7.97 11.41
CA ASN A 579 -1.12 -7.67 12.67
C ASN A 579 0.09 -8.60 12.99
N PRO A 580 1.16 -8.69 12.18
CA PRO A 580 1.34 -8.19 10.82
C PRO A 580 0.88 -9.21 9.76
N GLY A 581 0.66 -10.47 10.17
CA GLY A 581 0.16 -11.56 9.34
C GLY A 581 -1.36 -11.64 9.37
N TYR A 582 -1.91 -12.85 9.41
CA TYR A 582 -3.35 -13.04 9.63
C TYR A 582 -3.72 -12.81 11.09
N GLU A 583 -4.74 -12.01 11.33
CA GLU A 583 -5.38 -11.86 12.64
C GLU A 583 -6.87 -12.22 12.52
N ASP A 584 -7.44 -12.91 13.50
CA ASP A 584 -8.87 -13.26 13.50
C ASP A 584 -9.72 -12.09 14.00
N SER A 585 -9.59 -10.98 13.30
CA SER A 585 -10.26 -9.72 13.56
C SER A 585 -10.76 -9.14 12.24
N MET A 586 -11.60 -8.12 12.34
CA MET A 586 -13.06 -8.21 12.35
C MET A 586 -13.75 -8.99 11.21
N VAL A 587 -15.08 -8.90 11.11
CA VAL A 587 -15.88 -9.62 10.10
C VAL A 587 -15.59 -9.15 8.65
N ALA A 588 -16.22 -9.81 7.67
CA ALA A 588 -16.10 -9.53 6.23
C ALA A 588 -14.77 -9.94 5.59
N THR A 589 -14.65 -9.74 4.28
CA THR A 589 -13.38 -9.84 3.53
C THR A 589 -13.16 -8.54 2.74
N SER A 590 -13.25 -7.40 3.43
CA SER A 590 -13.39 -6.07 2.83
C SER A 590 -12.27 -5.59 1.91
N LEU A 591 -11.11 -6.27 1.88
CA LEU A 591 -10.13 -6.06 0.81
C LEU A 591 -10.73 -6.34 -0.58
N ASP A 592 -11.72 -7.23 -0.68
CA ASP A 592 -12.39 -7.56 -1.94
C ASP A 592 -13.03 -6.31 -2.57
N VAL A 593 -13.82 -5.55 -1.80
CA VAL A 593 -14.46 -4.33 -2.31
C VAL A 593 -13.46 -3.19 -2.50
N VAL A 594 -12.37 -3.13 -1.73
CA VAL A 594 -11.30 -2.14 -1.91
C VAL A 594 -10.57 -2.35 -3.24
N LEU A 595 -10.18 -3.59 -3.58
CA LEU A 595 -9.53 -3.92 -4.84
C LEU A 595 -10.44 -3.62 -6.03
N ALA A 596 -11.72 -3.98 -5.92
CA ALA A 596 -12.73 -3.67 -6.92
C ALA A 596 -12.92 -2.16 -7.11
N ASP A 597 -13.01 -1.39 -6.02
CA ASP A 597 -13.18 0.07 -6.08
C ASP A 597 -11.98 0.77 -6.72
N ALA A 598 -10.76 0.42 -6.29
CA ALA A 598 -9.53 0.91 -6.90
C ALA A 598 -9.50 0.59 -8.40
N TYR A 599 -9.92 -0.63 -8.77
CA TYR A 599 -10.11 -0.99 -10.16
C TYR A 599 -11.16 -0.08 -10.82
N MET A 600 -12.36 0.08 -10.29
CA MET A 600 -13.39 0.91 -10.94
C MET A 600 -13.00 2.40 -11.06
N LYS A 601 -12.04 2.89 -10.25
CA LYS A 601 -11.46 4.25 -10.34
C LYS A 601 -10.24 4.40 -11.26
N GLY A 602 -9.77 3.30 -11.85
CA GLY A 602 -8.67 3.30 -12.82
C GLY A 602 -7.29 2.90 -12.27
N VAL A 603 -7.19 2.57 -10.98
CA VAL A 603 -5.95 2.05 -10.38
C VAL A 603 -5.72 0.61 -10.84
N ARG A 604 -4.58 0.32 -11.48
CA ARG A 604 -4.26 -0.99 -12.10
C ARG A 604 -2.85 -1.49 -11.83
N ASN A 605 -2.05 -0.75 -11.08
CA ASN A 605 -0.66 -1.05 -10.83
C ASN A 605 -0.45 -2.07 -9.69
N PHE A 606 -1.27 -3.13 -9.69
CA PHE A 606 -1.17 -4.30 -8.83
C PHE A 606 -1.48 -5.56 -9.65
N ASP A 607 -1.10 -6.73 -9.14
CA ASP A 607 -1.36 -8.02 -9.81
C ASP A 607 -2.86 -8.35 -9.83
N ILE A 608 -3.53 -7.95 -10.91
CA ILE A 608 -5.00 -8.10 -11.10
C ILE A 608 -5.42 -9.57 -11.04
N ASP A 609 -4.63 -10.48 -11.59
CA ASP A 609 -4.96 -11.90 -11.64
C ASP A 609 -4.90 -12.53 -10.25
N ALA A 610 -3.85 -12.21 -9.48
CA ALA A 610 -3.74 -12.67 -8.09
C ALA A 610 -4.81 -12.03 -7.19
N ALA A 611 -5.07 -10.73 -7.36
CA ALA A 611 -6.13 -10.01 -6.65
C ALA A 611 -7.51 -10.62 -6.90
N TYR A 612 -7.86 -10.88 -8.17
CA TYR A 612 -9.16 -11.48 -8.50
C TYR A 612 -9.29 -12.91 -7.96
N LYS A 613 -8.21 -13.71 -8.02
CA LYS A 613 -8.19 -15.07 -7.44
C LYS A 613 -8.37 -15.03 -5.93
N SER A 614 -7.76 -14.08 -5.22
CA SER A 614 -7.94 -13.99 -3.77
C SER A 614 -9.37 -13.64 -3.39
N MET A 615 -9.96 -12.68 -4.10
CA MET A 615 -11.36 -12.29 -3.97
C MET A 615 -12.31 -13.46 -4.20
N LEU A 616 -12.11 -14.20 -5.30
CA LEU A 616 -12.92 -15.36 -5.62
C LEU A 616 -12.77 -16.47 -4.56
N ARG A 617 -11.56 -16.69 -4.05
CA ARG A 617 -11.30 -17.67 -2.97
C ARG A 617 -12.13 -17.35 -1.73
N ASN A 618 -12.13 -16.10 -1.29
CA ASN A 618 -12.93 -15.62 -0.15
C ASN A 618 -14.43 -15.87 -0.33
N ALA A 619 -14.95 -15.64 -1.53
CA ALA A 619 -16.39 -15.73 -1.81
C ALA A 619 -16.88 -17.16 -2.12
N THR A 620 -16.00 -18.08 -2.48
CA THR A 620 -16.39 -19.39 -3.05
C THR A 620 -15.84 -20.59 -2.33
N SER A 621 -14.89 -20.44 -1.39
CA SER A 621 -14.27 -21.58 -0.70
C SER A 621 -14.27 -21.43 0.82
N VAL A 622 -14.00 -22.53 1.51
CA VAL A 622 -13.96 -22.57 2.99
C VAL A 622 -12.55 -22.27 3.49
N GLY A 623 -12.45 -21.34 4.46
CA GLY A 623 -11.21 -21.06 5.19
C GLY A 623 -10.65 -22.29 5.88
N ASP A 624 -9.33 -22.46 5.84
CA ASP A 624 -8.59 -23.50 6.55
C ASP A 624 -8.41 -23.19 8.04
N GLU A 625 -8.44 -21.92 8.42
CA GLU A 625 -8.32 -21.42 9.79
C GLU A 625 -9.30 -20.27 10.03
N HIS A 626 -9.61 -19.98 11.31
CA HIS A 626 -10.58 -18.93 11.68
C HIS A 626 -10.24 -17.55 11.11
N GLY A 627 -8.95 -17.17 11.09
CA GLY A 627 -8.44 -15.89 10.56
C GLY A 627 -8.49 -15.72 9.04
N ARG A 628 -8.88 -16.75 8.27
CA ARG A 628 -8.74 -16.78 6.80
C ARG A 628 -10.10 -16.98 6.10
N GLY A 629 -10.35 -16.15 5.10
CA GLY A 629 -11.60 -16.18 4.33
C GLY A 629 -12.83 -15.77 5.15
N ARG A 630 -14.02 -16.10 4.63
CA ARG A 630 -15.31 -15.76 5.27
C ARG A 630 -15.74 -16.86 6.24
N LYS A 631 -16.16 -16.48 7.46
CA LYS A 631 -16.73 -17.44 8.42
C LYS A 631 -18.13 -17.88 7.97
N GLY A 632 -18.45 -19.16 8.14
CA GLY A 632 -19.75 -19.73 7.77
C GLY A 632 -19.87 -20.25 6.34
N MET A 633 -18.78 -20.22 5.55
CA MET A 633 -18.76 -20.66 4.15
C MET A 633 -19.14 -22.12 3.90
N LEU A 634 -19.17 -22.96 4.95
CA LEU A 634 -19.71 -24.33 4.84
C LEU A 634 -21.18 -24.35 4.39
N GLN A 635 -21.97 -23.36 4.80
CA GLN A 635 -23.42 -23.32 4.58
C GLN A 635 -23.87 -22.04 3.89
N MET A 636 -23.17 -20.93 4.11
CA MET A 636 -23.55 -19.59 3.65
C MET A 636 -23.88 -19.49 2.14
N PRO A 637 -23.13 -20.14 1.21
CA PRO A 637 -23.48 -20.11 -0.21
C PRO A 637 -24.87 -20.67 -0.51
N PHE A 638 -25.30 -21.70 0.23
CA PHE A 638 -26.50 -22.49 -0.07
C PHE A 638 -27.77 -21.93 0.59
N TYR A 639 -27.63 -21.23 1.72
CA TYR A 639 -28.72 -20.48 2.34
C TYR A 639 -28.86 -19.06 1.77
N GLY A 640 -27.80 -18.52 1.16
CA GLY A 640 -27.72 -17.13 0.76
C GLY A 640 -27.54 -16.14 1.92
N TYR A 641 -27.26 -16.63 3.12
CA TYR A 641 -26.93 -15.91 4.35
C TYR A 641 -26.16 -16.84 5.30
N LYS A 642 -25.44 -16.29 6.29
CA LYS A 642 -24.83 -17.10 7.37
C LYS A 642 -25.93 -17.48 8.38
N PRO A 643 -26.31 -18.76 8.53
CA PRO A 643 -27.30 -19.15 9.53
C PRO A 643 -26.71 -19.14 10.96
N GLY A 644 -27.62 -19.12 11.94
CA GLY A 644 -27.30 -19.23 13.37
C GLY A 644 -26.72 -17.97 13.99
N ASP A 645 -26.60 -17.97 15.32
CA ASP A 645 -26.05 -16.85 16.08
C ASP A 645 -24.52 -16.71 15.92
N GLY A 646 -23.96 -15.59 16.36
CA GLY A 646 -22.54 -15.27 16.25
C GLY A 646 -22.23 -14.41 15.02
N GLN A 647 -22.64 -13.14 15.10
CA GLN A 647 -22.33 -12.09 14.13
C GLN A 647 -22.87 -12.38 12.71
N SER A 648 -23.92 -13.19 12.59
CA SER A 648 -24.46 -13.68 11.30
C SER A 648 -25.04 -12.60 10.40
N VAL A 649 -25.72 -11.61 10.96
CA VAL A 649 -26.23 -10.46 10.20
C VAL A 649 -25.06 -9.66 9.65
N ALA A 650 -24.05 -9.38 10.47
CA ALA A 650 -22.86 -8.65 10.06
C ALA A 650 -22.08 -9.38 8.94
N TRP A 651 -21.78 -10.66 9.13
CA TRP A 651 -21.14 -11.50 8.11
C TRP A 651 -21.92 -11.55 6.79
N SER A 652 -23.24 -11.59 6.85
CA SER A 652 -24.09 -11.65 5.65
C SER A 652 -24.11 -10.33 4.90
N LEU A 653 -24.42 -9.22 5.58
CA LEU A 653 -24.55 -7.90 4.96
C LEU A 653 -23.23 -7.41 4.35
N GLU A 654 -22.12 -7.56 5.08
CA GLU A 654 -20.80 -7.21 4.57
C GLU A 654 -20.39 -8.10 3.38
N ALA A 655 -20.75 -9.39 3.38
CA ALA A 655 -20.47 -10.27 2.24
C ALA A 655 -21.21 -9.84 0.98
N TYR A 656 -22.44 -9.31 1.07
CA TYR A 656 -23.17 -8.84 -0.10
C TYR A 656 -22.51 -7.61 -0.74
N LEU A 657 -21.97 -6.69 0.06
CA LEU A 657 -21.20 -5.56 -0.45
C LEU A 657 -19.89 -6.02 -1.11
N ASN A 658 -19.21 -7.00 -0.51
CA ASN A 658 -18.01 -7.57 -1.09
C ASN A 658 -18.32 -8.31 -2.39
N ASP A 659 -19.39 -9.12 -2.44
CA ASP A 659 -19.84 -9.82 -3.65
C ASP A 659 -20.22 -8.84 -4.77
N PHE A 660 -20.75 -7.65 -4.43
CA PHE A 660 -20.93 -6.56 -5.39
C PHE A 660 -19.59 -6.14 -6.02
N GLY A 661 -18.57 -5.86 -5.19
CA GLY A 661 -17.23 -5.52 -5.68
C GLY A 661 -16.64 -6.59 -6.59
N ILE A 662 -16.71 -7.86 -6.18
CA ILE A 662 -16.20 -8.98 -6.99
C ILE A 662 -16.98 -9.12 -8.30
N SER A 663 -18.30 -8.94 -8.28
CA SER A 663 -19.12 -8.95 -9.49
C SER A 663 -18.73 -7.84 -10.48
N GLN A 664 -18.49 -6.62 -9.99
CA GLN A 664 -18.03 -5.52 -10.84
C GLN A 664 -16.70 -5.84 -11.52
N LEU A 665 -15.73 -6.36 -10.77
CA LEU A 665 -14.43 -6.74 -11.32
C LEU A 665 -14.53 -7.93 -12.28
N ALA A 666 -15.31 -8.97 -11.93
CA ALA A 666 -15.57 -10.13 -12.79
C ALA A 666 -16.13 -9.71 -14.16
N GLY A 667 -17.05 -8.73 -14.17
CA GLY A 667 -17.59 -8.16 -15.41
C GLY A 667 -16.52 -7.46 -16.26
N GLN A 668 -15.52 -6.82 -15.64
CA GLN A 668 -14.42 -6.18 -16.35
C GLN A 668 -13.36 -7.18 -16.85
N LEU A 669 -13.27 -8.36 -16.25
CA LEU A 669 -12.31 -9.42 -16.59
C LEU A 669 -12.90 -10.52 -17.49
N ASP A 670 -14.09 -10.27 -18.06
CA ASP A 670 -14.82 -11.22 -18.91
C ASP A 670 -15.04 -12.59 -18.23
N LYS A 671 -15.51 -12.54 -16.98
CA LYS A 671 -15.91 -13.71 -16.16
C LYS A 671 -17.43 -13.73 -15.96
N PRO A 672 -18.22 -14.02 -17.01
CA PRO A 672 -19.67 -13.83 -16.99
C PRO A 672 -20.41 -14.71 -15.96
N ASP A 673 -19.96 -15.95 -15.75
CA ASP A 673 -20.55 -16.86 -14.76
C ASP A 673 -20.40 -16.31 -13.33
N ASP A 674 -19.18 -15.91 -12.98
CA ASP A 674 -18.86 -15.31 -11.67
C ASP A 674 -19.59 -13.97 -11.49
N ALA A 675 -19.57 -13.12 -12.52
CA ALA A 675 -20.25 -11.81 -12.48
C ALA A 675 -21.75 -11.95 -12.23
N ALA A 676 -22.43 -12.87 -12.92
CA ALA A 676 -23.86 -13.12 -12.75
C ALA A 676 -24.20 -13.68 -11.36
N TYR A 677 -23.43 -14.67 -10.88
CA TYR A 677 -23.66 -15.27 -9.57
C TYR A 677 -23.42 -14.30 -8.42
N LEU A 678 -22.32 -13.53 -8.48
CA LEU A 678 -21.97 -12.59 -7.43
C LEU A 678 -22.87 -11.33 -7.48
N ALA A 679 -23.37 -10.92 -8.65
CA ALA A 679 -24.41 -9.90 -8.76
C ALA A 679 -25.71 -10.35 -8.07
N ASN A 680 -26.08 -11.62 -8.23
CA ASN A 680 -27.23 -12.19 -7.52
C ASN A 680 -27.01 -12.20 -6.00
N ARG A 681 -25.81 -12.62 -5.55
CA ARG A 681 -25.48 -12.61 -4.12
C ARG A 681 -25.45 -11.20 -3.53
N ALA A 682 -25.01 -10.21 -4.28
CA ALA A 682 -24.99 -8.81 -3.84
C ALA A 682 -26.36 -8.23 -3.45
N ILE A 683 -27.45 -8.83 -3.97
CA ILE A 683 -28.84 -8.44 -3.67
C ILE A 683 -29.55 -9.43 -2.74
N SER A 684 -28.82 -10.32 -2.05
CA SER A 684 -29.40 -11.36 -1.17
C SER A 684 -29.81 -10.88 0.22
N TYR A 685 -29.58 -9.61 0.57
CA TYR A 685 -29.97 -9.02 1.86
C TYR A 685 -31.47 -9.16 2.24
N PRO A 686 -32.46 -9.29 1.33
CA PRO A 686 -33.83 -9.62 1.70
C PRO A 686 -33.97 -10.97 2.42
N ASN A 687 -33.04 -11.91 2.26
CA ASN A 687 -33.11 -13.24 2.89
C ASN A 687 -33.13 -13.18 4.42
N ILE A 688 -32.50 -12.14 4.99
CA ILE A 688 -32.42 -11.89 6.43
C ILE A 688 -33.17 -10.62 6.85
N PHE A 689 -34.01 -10.05 5.97
CA PHE A 689 -34.85 -8.90 6.30
C PHE A 689 -36.22 -9.35 6.80
N ASP A 690 -36.45 -9.18 8.10
CA ASP A 690 -37.73 -9.46 8.74
C ASP A 690 -38.68 -8.26 8.64
N ALA A 691 -39.61 -8.37 7.70
CA ALA A 691 -40.73 -7.42 7.54
C ALA A 691 -42.03 -7.92 8.20
N THR A 692 -42.01 -9.10 8.83
CA THR A 692 -43.22 -9.86 9.18
C THR A 692 -43.48 -9.93 10.68
N SER A 693 -42.45 -9.85 11.51
CA SER A 693 -42.61 -9.88 12.96
C SER A 693 -43.39 -8.67 13.48
N ALA A 694 -44.15 -8.91 14.55
CA ALA A 694 -44.90 -7.89 15.28
C ALA A 694 -44.18 -7.48 16.58
N GLY A 695 -44.76 -6.54 17.33
CA GLY A 695 -44.22 -6.09 18.62
C GLY A 695 -42.89 -5.37 18.46
N THR A 696 -41.90 -5.73 19.28
CA THR A 696 -40.53 -5.18 19.25
C THR A 696 -39.92 -5.18 17.86
N TRP A 697 -40.12 -6.27 17.10
CA TRP A 697 -39.50 -6.47 15.80
C TRP A 697 -40.38 -6.01 14.62
N ALA A 698 -41.40 -5.19 14.90
CA ALA A 698 -42.16 -4.52 13.84
C ALA A 698 -41.30 -3.44 13.14
N GLY A 699 -41.61 -3.16 11.87
CA GLY A 699 -41.00 -2.04 11.13
C GLY A 699 -39.72 -2.36 10.34
N GLY A 700 -39.45 -3.65 10.06
CA GLY A 700 -38.39 -4.06 9.14
C GLY A 700 -37.00 -4.04 9.75
N TRP A 701 -36.39 -5.22 9.91
CA TRP A 701 -35.07 -5.38 10.53
C TRP A 701 -34.26 -6.48 9.84
N PHE A 702 -32.95 -6.29 9.72
CA PHE A 702 -32.05 -7.40 9.41
C PHE A 702 -31.82 -8.22 10.67
N ARG A 703 -32.18 -9.50 10.69
CA ARG A 703 -32.15 -10.36 11.89
C ARG A 703 -31.46 -11.69 11.61
N THR A 704 -30.94 -12.29 12.68
CA THR A 704 -30.43 -13.67 12.65
C THR A 704 -31.53 -14.62 12.23
N LYS A 705 -31.19 -15.51 11.31
CA LYS A 705 -32.09 -16.52 10.75
C LYS A 705 -31.43 -17.89 10.86
N GLU A 706 -32.21 -18.88 11.26
CA GLU A 706 -31.73 -20.25 11.47
C GLU A 706 -31.73 -21.06 10.17
N THR A 707 -31.26 -22.31 10.25
CA THR A 707 -31.19 -23.22 9.10
C THR A 707 -32.57 -23.75 8.66
N ASP A 708 -33.55 -23.78 9.56
CA ASP A 708 -34.94 -24.09 9.23
C ASP A 708 -35.70 -22.92 8.56
N GLY A 709 -35.10 -21.73 8.58
CA GLY A 709 -35.67 -20.50 8.02
C GLY A 709 -36.42 -19.65 9.04
N ASP A 710 -36.50 -20.06 10.30
CA ASP A 710 -37.11 -19.28 11.38
C ASP A 710 -36.21 -18.14 11.83
N TRP A 711 -36.83 -17.07 12.34
CA TRP A 711 -36.10 -15.97 12.97
C TRP A 711 -35.62 -16.40 14.35
N ALA A 712 -34.34 -16.17 14.67
CA ALA A 712 -33.85 -16.38 16.02
C ALA A 712 -34.61 -15.47 17.01
N SER A 713 -34.79 -15.92 18.26
CA SER A 713 -35.51 -15.15 19.28
C SER A 713 -34.94 -13.73 19.43
N GLY A 714 -33.62 -13.61 19.35
CA GLY A 714 -32.90 -12.34 19.44
C GLY A 714 -33.07 -11.66 20.80
N PRO A 715 -32.61 -10.40 20.93
CA PRO A 715 -32.85 -9.59 22.13
C PRO A 715 -34.28 -9.05 22.23
N ASP A 716 -34.62 -8.50 23.39
CA ASP A 716 -35.94 -7.91 23.68
C ASP A 716 -36.17 -6.54 23.02
N THR A 717 -35.12 -5.91 22.46
CA THR A 717 -35.18 -4.63 21.73
C THR A 717 -34.15 -4.57 20.59
N PRO A 718 -34.43 -3.88 19.47
CA PRO A 718 -33.46 -3.65 18.40
C PRO A 718 -32.22 -2.84 18.82
N GLN A 719 -32.25 -2.22 20.00
CA GLN A 719 -31.18 -1.36 20.52
C GLN A 719 -30.11 -2.15 21.28
N THR A 720 -30.37 -3.42 21.61
CA THR A 720 -29.43 -4.31 22.29
C THR A 720 -28.32 -4.78 21.37
N TRP A 721 -27.08 -4.73 21.84
CA TRP A 721 -25.87 -5.00 21.05
C TRP A 721 -25.48 -6.50 20.99
N GLY A 722 -24.74 -6.86 19.96
CA GLY A 722 -24.19 -8.22 19.79
C GLY A 722 -25.15 -9.19 19.08
N TYR A 723 -25.16 -10.47 19.48
CA TYR A 723 -25.90 -11.56 18.81
C TYR A 723 -25.50 -11.70 17.34
N GLY A 724 -26.41 -11.41 16.41
CA GLY A 724 -26.18 -11.40 14.97
C GLY A 724 -25.33 -10.23 14.48
N TYR A 725 -25.07 -9.23 15.32
CA TYR A 725 -24.35 -8.01 14.95
C TYR A 725 -22.92 -8.00 15.54
N THR A 726 -22.00 -7.31 14.86
CA THR A 726 -20.64 -7.02 15.35
C THR A 726 -20.58 -5.54 15.72
N GLU A 727 -20.20 -5.25 16.97
CA GLU A 727 -20.02 -3.90 17.52
C GLU A 727 -21.16 -2.95 17.17
N GLY A 728 -22.37 -3.44 17.38
CA GLY A 728 -23.57 -2.69 17.10
C GLY A 728 -24.81 -3.52 17.39
N ASN A 729 -25.93 -2.99 16.92
CA ASN A 729 -27.26 -3.54 17.12
C ASN A 729 -28.05 -3.53 15.79
N ALA A 730 -29.35 -3.77 15.85
CA ALA A 730 -30.19 -3.81 14.67
C ALA A 730 -30.29 -2.45 13.95
N TRP A 731 -30.11 -1.34 14.67
CA TRP A 731 -30.03 0.00 14.08
C TRP A 731 -28.72 0.21 13.33
N SER A 732 -27.59 -0.21 13.90
CA SER A 732 -26.26 -0.07 13.29
C SER A 732 -26.20 -0.73 11.91
N TYR A 733 -26.92 -1.84 11.72
CA TYR A 733 -26.97 -2.59 10.46
C TYR A 733 -28.21 -2.32 9.59
N ALA A 734 -29.15 -1.48 10.02
CA ALA A 734 -30.40 -1.21 9.30
C ALA A 734 -30.19 -0.65 7.88
N PHE A 735 -29.01 -0.09 7.61
CA PHE A 735 -28.70 0.58 6.35
C PHE A 735 -27.48 0.01 5.62
N LEU A 736 -26.96 -1.16 6.02
CA LEU A 736 -25.79 -1.78 5.40
C LEU A 736 -26.14 -2.57 4.13
N ALA A 737 -26.68 -1.87 3.13
CA ALA A 737 -26.79 -2.34 1.75
C ALA A 737 -26.56 -1.19 0.75
N PRO A 738 -25.49 -0.38 0.89
CA PRO A 738 -25.30 0.83 0.09
C PRO A 738 -25.06 0.55 -1.40
N GLN A 739 -24.65 -0.66 -1.77
CA GLN A 739 -24.59 -1.11 -3.17
C GLN A 739 -25.96 -1.09 -3.85
N ASP A 740 -27.04 -1.10 -3.07
CA ASP A 740 -28.40 -1.17 -3.58
C ASP A 740 -29.37 -0.29 -2.78
N GLY A 741 -29.02 0.99 -2.60
CA GLY A 741 -29.81 1.93 -1.80
C GLY A 741 -31.28 2.04 -2.23
N GLN A 742 -31.58 1.97 -3.53
CA GLN A 742 -32.97 1.92 -4.02
C GLN A 742 -33.67 0.61 -3.64
N GLY A 743 -32.98 -0.54 -3.73
CA GLY A 743 -33.53 -1.82 -3.30
C GLY A 743 -33.80 -1.87 -1.79
N LEU A 744 -32.91 -1.30 -0.99
CA LEU A 744 -33.12 -1.10 0.45
C LEU A 744 -34.33 -0.20 0.73
N ALA A 745 -34.48 0.91 0.00
CA ALA A 745 -35.66 1.75 0.09
C ALA A 745 -36.94 0.95 -0.21
N ASN A 746 -36.92 0.11 -1.24
CA ASN A 746 -38.06 -0.71 -1.62
C ASN A 746 -38.42 -1.76 -0.55
N LEU A 747 -37.44 -2.30 0.20
CA LEU A 747 -37.72 -3.18 1.34
C LEU A 747 -38.51 -2.47 2.45
N TYR A 748 -38.15 -1.23 2.77
CA TYR A 748 -38.85 -0.41 3.74
C TYR A 748 -40.21 0.13 3.25
N GLY A 749 -40.48 0.05 1.94
CA GLY A 749 -41.74 0.51 1.34
C GLY A 749 -41.60 1.78 0.50
N GLY A 750 -40.39 2.13 0.07
CA GLY A 750 -40.07 3.27 -0.78
C GLY A 750 -39.17 4.29 -0.09
N ARG A 751 -38.76 5.33 -0.83
CA ARG A 751 -37.83 6.36 -0.35
C ARG A 751 -38.33 7.12 0.87
N ASP A 752 -39.63 7.43 0.92
CA ASP A 752 -40.24 8.09 2.09
C ASP A 752 -40.15 7.22 3.34
N LYS A 753 -40.33 5.90 3.21
CA LYS A 753 -40.20 4.98 4.34
C LYS A 753 -38.76 4.75 4.77
N LEU A 754 -37.81 4.75 3.83
CA LEU A 754 -36.40 4.80 4.15
C LEU A 754 -36.05 6.07 4.94
N ARG A 755 -36.55 7.23 4.48
CA ARG A 755 -36.39 8.50 5.20
C ARG A 755 -36.98 8.43 6.61
N GLU A 756 -38.21 7.94 6.77
CA GLU A 756 -38.84 7.80 8.09
C GLU A 756 -38.00 6.88 9.02
N LYS A 757 -37.44 5.78 8.50
CA LYS A 757 -36.56 4.89 9.26
C LYS A 757 -35.26 5.60 9.67
N LEU A 758 -34.67 6.41 8.78
CA LEU A 758 -33.52 7.24 9.10
C LEU A 758 -33.87 8.32 10.13
N ASP A 759 -35.00 9.02 9.99
CA ASP A 759 -35.45 10.03 10.95
C ASP A 759 -35.62 9.37 12.35
N ALA A 760 -36.17 8.16 12.42
CA ALA A 760 -36.26 7.37 13.65
C ALA A 760 -34.89 6.95 14.21
N PHE A 761 -33.95 6.56 13.34
CA PHE A 761 -32.58 6.24 13.72
C PHE A 761 -31.88 7.43 14.40
N PHE A 762 -31.99 8.64 13.84
CA PHE A 762 -31.39 9.84 14.40
C PHE A 762 -32.13 10.43 15.62
N THR A 763 -33.25 9.84 16.04
CA THR A 763 -34.07 10.35 17.16
C THR A 763 -34.33 9.33 18.28
N THR A 764 -34.20 8.03 18.01
CA THR A 764 -34.27 6.97 19.01
C THR A 764 -33.03 7.04 19.89
N ALA A 765 -33.17 7.17 21.20
CA ALA A 765 -32.03 7.21 22.11
C ALA A 765 -31.39 5.80 22.26
N PRO A 766 -30.05 5.70 22.31
CA PRO A 766 -29.38 4.46 22.63
C PRO A 766 -29.64 4.03 24.08
N ILE A 767 -29.51 2.73 24.35
CA ILE A 767 -29.61 2.16 25.70
C ILE A 767 -28.25 1.67 26.18
N LEU A 768 -28.10 1.62 27.50
CA LEU A 768 -26.91 1.09 28.17
C LEU A 768 -27.20 -0.34 28.64
N ASP A 769 -27.14 -1.30 27.73
CA ASP A 769 -27.18 -2.73 28.03
C ASP A 769 -25.89 -3.42 27.55
N GLY A 770 -25.55 -4.58 28.13
CA GLY A 770 -24.37 -5.35 27.71
C GLY A 770 -24.66 -6.35 26.59
N GLY A 771 -25.90 -6.42 26.10
CA GLY A 771 -26.39 -7.41 25.14
C GLY A 771 -25.79 -8.81 25.28
N SER A 772 -25.34 -9.39 24.15
CA SER A 772 -24.70 -10.71 24.17
C SER A 772 -23.25 -10.69 24.66
N TYR A 773 -22.66 -9.53 24.93
CA TYR A 773 -21.29 -9.40 25.44
C TYR A 773 -21.22 -9.72 26.94
N GLY A 774 -22.35 -9.67 27.66
CA GLY A 774 -22.43 -9.95 29.10
C GLY A 774 -21.99 -8.79 30.01
N SER A 775 -21.41 -7.73 29.42
CA SER A 775 -21.05 -6.46 30.07
C SER A 775 -21.18 -5.31 29.07
N ILE A 776 -21.31 -4.09 29.58
CA ILE A 776 -21.31 -2.89 28.74
C ILE A 776 -19.87 -2.67 28.26
N ILE A 777 -19.64 -2.81 26.95
CA ILE A 777 -18.37 -2.51 26.29
C ILE A 777 -18.24 -1.00 26.03
N HIS A 778 -17.03 -0.50 25.75
CA HIS A 778 -16.77 0.93 25.65
C HIS A 778 -17.59 1.61 24.53
N GLU A 779 -17.81 0.92 23.42
CA GLU A 779 -18.56 1.38 22.26
C GLU A 779 -20.02 1.70 22.62
N ILE A 780 -20.60 0.99 23.59
CA ILE A 780 -21.97 1.25 24.08
C ILE A 780 -22.01 2.52 24.94
N TYR A 781 -20.99 2.75 25.78
CA TYR A 781 -20.87 4.01 26.52
C TYR A 781 -20.63 5.19 25.58
N GLU A 782 -19.81 5.00 24.56
CA GLU A 782 -19.50 6.00 23.55
C GLU A 782 -20.71 6.35 22.71
N ALA A 783 -21.51 5.36 22.28
CA ALA A 783 -22.78 5.56 21.61
C ALA A 783 -23.73 6.47 22.41
N ALA A 784 -23.88 6.20 23.71
CA ALA A 784 -24.67 7.05 24.60
C ALA A 784 -24.08 8.46 24.70
N LYS A 785 -22.74 8.58 24.74
CA LYS A 785 -22.07 9.88 24.81
C LYS A 785 -22.19 10.68 23.51
N VAL A 786 -22.14 10.03 22.35
CA VAL A 786 -22.39 10.63 21.04
C VAL A 786 -23.80 11.23 21.01
N HIS A 787 -24.79 10.47 21.48
CA HIS A 787 -26.16 10.97 21.60
C HIS A 787 -26.24 12.17 22.55
N GLU A 788 -25.62 12.11 23.73
CA GLU A 788 -25.60 13.23 24.70
C GLU A 788 -25.02 14.52 24.09
N LEU A 789 -23.91 14.41 23.37
CA LEU A 789 -23.18 15.57 22.84
C LEU A 789 -23.82 16.15 21.57
N ALA A 790 -24.22 15.28 20.64
CA ALA A 790 -24.68 15.71 19.32
C ALA A 790 -26.20 15.64 19.12
N ASN A 791 -26.93 14.93 19.99
CA ASN A 791 -28.37 14.65 19.89
C ASN A 791 -28.75 13.97 18.56
N VAL A 792 -28.12 12.83 18.29
CA VAL A 792 -28.19 12.11 17.00
C VAL A 792 -28.75 10.69 17.12
N GLY A 793 -29.53 10.41 18.16
CA GLY A 793 -30.14 9.09 18.38
C GLY A 793 -29.15 7.92 18.37
N GLU A 794 -29.51 6.86 17.65
CA GLU A 794 -28.74 5.63 17.42
C GLU A 794 -27.62 5.81 16.36
N TYR A 795 -27.36 7.03 15.87
CA TYR A 795 -26.16 7.30 15.08
C TYR A 795 -24.92 7.29 15.97
N GLN A 796 -24.41 6.08 16.20
CA GLN A 796 -23.26 5.73 17.03
C GLN A 796 -21.94 6.10 16.32
N HIS A 797 -21.69 7.39 16.08
CA HIS A 797 -20.51 7.86 15.31
C HIS A 797 -19.15 7.46 15.89
N SER A 798 -19.11 6.95 17.11
CA SER A 798 -17.91 6.37 17.71
C SER A 798 -17.49 5.05 17.07
N ASN A 799 -18.32 4.45 16.21
CA ASN A 799 -18.07 3.17 15.57
C ASN A 799 -18.45 3.20 14.06
N GLN A 800 -17.71 2.43 13.28
CA GLN A 800 -17.63 2.36 11.82
C GLN A 800 -18.95 1.96 11.17
N THR A 801 -19.72 1.07 11.82
CA THR A 801 -20.92 0.44 11.26
C THR A 801 -21.94 1.44 10.72
N VAL A 802 -21.98 2.65 11.28
CA VAL A 802 -22.96 3.68 10.93
C VAL A 802 -22.41 4.81 10.06
N HIS A 803 -21.11 4.88 9.79
CA HIS A 803 -20.46 6.05 9.15
C HIS A 803 -21.05 6.47 7.80
N HIS A 804 -21.59 5.53 7.03
CA HIS A 804 -22.29 5.82 5.76
C HIS A 804 -23.76 6.23 5.94
N SER A 805 -24.37 5.98 7.09
CA SER A 805 -25.83 6.07 7.30
C SER A 805 -26.40 7.48 7.12
N ILE A 806 -25.64 8.54 7.47
CA ILE A 806 -26.05 9.93 7.18
C ILE A 806 -26.25 10.13 5.67
N TYR A 807 -25.40 9.52 4.85
CA TYR A 807 -25.43 9.64 3.40
C TYR A 807 -26.52 8.77 2.76
N MET A 808 -27.18 7.89 3.52
CA MET A 808 -28.34 7.14 3.02
C MET A 808 -29.57 8.02 2.82
N TYR A 809 -29.61 9.22 3.41
CA TYR A 809 -30.61 10.25 3.04
C TYR A 809 -30.51 10.66 1.56
N ASN A 810 -29.36 10.52 0.91
CA ASN A 810 -29.19 10.79 -0.51
C ASN A 810 -30.01 9.78 -1.35
N TYR A 811 -30.00 8.50 -0.97
CA TYR A 811 -30.86 7.47 -1.60
C TYR A 811 -32.35 7.67 -1.30
N ALA A 812 -32.67 8.24 -0.13
CA ALA A 812 -34.03 8.61 0.22
C ALA A 812 -34.54 9.88 -0.52
N GLY A 813 -33.71 10.51 -1.36
CA GLY A 813 -34.05 11.76 -2.05
C GLY A 813 -34.22 12.96 -1.10
N SER A 814 -33.57 12.92 0.06
CA SER A 814 -33.70 13.93 1.12
C SER A 814 -32.35 14.39 1.68
N PRO A 815 -31.36 14.77 0.84
CA PRO A 815 -30.00 15.09 1.29
C PRO A 815 -29.96 16.19 2.36
N SER A 816 -30.88 17.17 2.32
CA SER A 816 -30.95 18.23 3.33
C SER A 816 -31.19 17.69 4.75
N SER A 817 -31.88 16.56 4.91
CA SER A 817 -32.08 15.93 6.23
C SER A 817 -30.75 15.44 6.81
N GLY A 818 -29.93 14.77 5.99
CA GLY A 818 -28.60 14.30 6.38
C GLY A 818 -27.62 15.45 6.66
N GLN A 819 -27.66 16.52 5.86
CA GLN A 819 -26.77 17.69 6.02
C GLN A 819 -26.85 18.33 7.40
N LYS A 820 -28.04 18.34 8.03
CA LYS A 820 -28.20 18.83 9.41
C LYS A 820 -27.34 18.00 10.39
N TYR A 821 -27.51 16.67 10.36
CA TYR A 821 -26.82 15.76 11.28
C TYR A 821 -25.32 15.68 10.99
N LEU A 822 -24.92 15.68 9.72
CA LEU A 822 -23.52 15.75 9.29
C LEU A 822 -22.80 16.91 9.98
N ARG A 823 -23.43 18.08 9.95
CA ARG A 823 -22.87 19.30 10.52
C ARG A 823 -22.84 19.27 12.04
N ASP A 824 -23.86 18.72 12.69
CA ASP A 824 -23.85 18.54 14.15
C ASP A 824 -22.75 17.57 14.61
N VAL A 825 -22.54 16.48 13.89
CA VAL A 825 -21.48 15.50 14.15
C VAL A 825 -20.10 16.16 14.03
N MET A 826 -19.82 16.82 12.91
CA MET A 826 -18.51 17.46 12.70
C MET A 826 -18.23 18.60 13.69
N ASP A 827 -19.25 19.37 14.07
CA ASP A 827 -19.10 20.52 14.99
C ASP A 827 -18.96 20.10 16.46
N LYS A 828 -19.46 18.92 16.85
CA LYS A 828 -19.61 18.55 18.27
C LYS A 828 -18.84 17.30 18.73
N LEU A 829 -18.32 16.50 17.80
CA LEU A 829 -17.69 15.20 18.12
C LEU A 829 -16.20 15.13 17.78
N TYR A 830 -15.61 16.22 17.29
CA TYR A 830 -14.18 16.33 16.96
C TYR A 830 -13.54 17.45 17.76
N PHE A 831 -12.47 17.12 18.49
CA PHE A 831 -11.81 18.04 19.44
C PHE A 831 -10.32 18.17 19.13
N THR A 832 -9.70 19.28 19.52
CA THR A 832 -8.27 19.54 19.27
C THR A 832 -7.32 18.66 20.10
N GLY A 833 -7.81 18.15 21.25
CA GLY A 833 -6.99 17.47 22.25
C GLY A 833 -6.15 18.38 23.13
N PHE A 834 -6.48 19.68 23.15
CA PHE A 834 -5.91 20.67 24.04
C PHE A 834 -6.95 21.17 25.04
N ASP A 835 -6.51 21.38 26.27
CA ASP A 835 -7.30 22.08 27.28
C ASP A 835 -7.37 23.59 26.99
N LYS A 836 -8.14 24.31 27.81
CA LYS A 836 -8.29 25.78 27.72
C LYS A 836 -6.98 26.58 27.88
N ASN A 837 -5.92 25.96 28.37
CA ASN A 837 -4.61 26.57 28.58
C ASN A 837 -3.63 26.23 27.45
N GLY A 838 -4.07 25.50 26.41
CA GLY A 838 -3.22 25.04 25.31
C GLY A 838 -2.33 23.86 25.70
N VAL A 839 -2.61 23.16 26.79
CA VAL A 839 -1.88 21.95 27.20
C VAL A 839 -2.61 20.73 26.68
N SER A 840 -1.88 19.80 26.05
CA SER A 840 -2.49 18.57 25.54
C SER A 840 -3.12 17.76 26.68
N ASP A 841 -4.43 17.52 26.59
CA ASP A 841 -5.14 16.62 27.51
C ASP A 841 -5.27 15.19 26.93
N GLY A 842 -4.93 15.01 25.65
CA GLY A 842 -4.97 13.72 24.97
C GLY A 842 -6.38 13.30 24.54
N THR A 843 -7.39 14.15 24.75
CA THR A 843 -8.71 13.94 24.15
C THR A 843 -8.64 14.19 22.63
N GLY A 844 -9.67 13.85 21.86
CA GLY A 844 -9.62 14.14 20.42
C GLY A 844 -10.73 13.52 19.61
N TYR A 845 -11.07 12.28 19.91
CA TYR A 845 -12.15 11.52 19.30
C TYR A 845 -13.18 11.13 20.36
N ILE A 846 -14.32 10.62 19.88
CA ILE A 846 -15.44 10.17 20.73
C ILE A 846 -15.63 8.64 20.68
N GLY A 847 -14.67 7.93 20.11
CA GLY A 847 -14.54 6.48 20.01
C GLY A 847 -13.14 6.15 19.52
N ASP A 848 -12.91 4.91 19.10
CA ASP A 848 -11.64 4.49 18.50
C ASP A 848 -11.39 5.18 17.15
N GLU A 849 -10.11 5.45 16.83
CA GLU A 849 -9.72 6.15 15.60
C GLU A 849 -9.60 5.20 14.39
N ASP A 850 -9.23 3.95 14.69
CA ASP A 850 -9.19 2.79 13.78
C ASP A 850 -8.44 3.00 12.46
N ASN A 851 -7.13 3.16 12.61
CA ASN A 851 -6.16 3.14 11.52
C ASN A 851 -6.45 4.15 10.41
N GLY A 852 -6.96 5.33 10.77
CA GLY A 852 -7.31 6.38 9.84
C GLY A 852 -8.76 6.40 9.40
N GLU A 853 -9.61 5.43 9.75
CA GLU A 853 -11.01 5.35 9.28
C GLU A 853 -11.83 6.56 9.72
N MET A 854 -11.85 6.85 11.03
CA MET A 854 -12.64 7.96 11.57
C MET A 854 -12.05 9.31 11.12
N SER A 855 -10.72 9.38 11.03
CA SER A 855 -10.03 10.55 10.51
C SER A 855 -10.35 10.82 9.04
N ALA A 856 -10.35 9.77 8.20
CA ALA A 856 -10.64 9.87 6.78
C ALA A 856 -12.12 10.20 6.56
N TRP A 857 -13.02 9.74 7.44
CA TRP A 857 -14.42 10.15 7.46
C TRP A 857 -14.54 11.67 7.59
N TYR A 858 -13.83 12.27 8.55
CA TYR A 858 -13.83 13.73 8.74
C TYR A 858 -13.26 14.45 7.52
N VAL A 859 -12.11 14.00 7.00
CA VAL A 859 -11.46 14.63 5.84
C VAL A 859 -12.37 14.60 4.61
N LEU A 860 -12.94 13.45 4.26
CA LEU A 860 -13.87 13.30 3.14
C LEU A 860 -15.12 14.16 3.35
N SER A 861 -15.77 14.03 4.51
CA SER A 861 -16.97 14.80 4.85
C SER A 861 -16.73 16.32 4.83
N ALA A 862 -15.53 16.78 5.21
CA ALA A 862 -15.16 18.19 5.15
C ALA A 862 -15.09 18.75 3.72
N THR A 863 -14.80 17.90 2.74
CA THR A 863 -14.90 18.25 1.31
C THR A 863 -16.36 18.41 0.86
N GLY A 864 -17.31 17.85 1.61
CA GLY A 864 -18.70 17.70 1.22
C GLY A 864 -18.96 16.47 0.34
N LEU A 865 -18.02 15.52 0.25
CA LEU A 865 -18.11 14.31 -0.57
C LEU A 865 -17.86 13.06 0.29
N TYR A 866 -18.61 11.98 0.04
CA TYR A 866 -18.46 10.71 0.76
C TYR A 866 -18.66 9.48 -0.14
N PRO A 867 -17.80 8.46 -0.09
CA PRO A 867 -17.89 7.23 -0.88
C PRO A 867 -18.96 6.27 -0.31
N VAL A 868 -20.25 6.63 -0.42
CA VAL A 868 -21.35 5.89 0.23
C VAL A 868 -21.40 4.40 -0.14
N SER A 869 -21.06 4.05 -1.39
CA SER A 869 -20.97 2.67 -1.86
C SER A 869 -19.64 2.44 -2.55
N MET A 870 -18.78 1.65 -1.91
CA MET A 870 -17.51 1.19 -2.49
C MET A 870 -17.75 0.12 -3.55
N GLY A 871 -16.81 0.03 -4.50
CA GLY A 871 -16.93 -0.85 -5.67
C GLY A 871 -17.57 -0.15 -6.89
N ARG A 872 -17.91 1.14 -6.75
CA ARG A 872 -18.32 2.00 -7.85
C ARG A 872 -17.72 3.40 -7.70
N PRO A 873 -17.39 4.09 -8.80
CA PRO A 873 -16.65 5.34 -8.76
C PRO A 873 -17.56 6.55 -8.51
N GLU A 874 -18.33 6.54 -7.42
CA GLU A 874 -19.30 7.59 -7.05
C GLU A 874 -19.05 8.14 -5.64
N TYR A 875 -19.32 9.43 -5.44
CA TYR A 875 -19.26 10.09 -4.14
C TYR A 875 -20.58 10.82 -3.90
N ALA A 876 -21.32 10.43 -2.86
CA ALA A 876 -22.48 11.17 -2.38
C ALA A 876 -22.06 12.56 -1.90
N ILE A 877 -22.87 13.58 -2.19
CA ILE A 877 -22.65 14.95 -1.75
C ILE A 877 -23.36 15.15 -0.41
N GLY A 878 -22.59 15.55 0.61
CA GLY A 878 -23.08 16.01 1.90
C GLY A 878 -23.21 17.53 1.94
N ALA A 879 -22.44 18.17 2.82
CA ALA A 879 -22.25 19.61 2.88
C ALA A 879 -20.78 19.92 3.18
N PRO A 880 -20.14 20.88 2.48
CA PRO A 880 -18.74 21.23 2.73
C PRO A 880 -18.57 21.82 4.14
N TYR A 881 -17.36 21.69 4.71
CA TYR A 881 -17.10 22.21 6.05
C TYR A 881 -16.55 23.63 6.09
N PHE A 882 -15.65 23.95 5.15
CA PHE A 882 -14.86 25.18 5.11
C PHE A 882 -15.32 26.13 4.01
N PRO A 883 -15.14 27.47 4.18
CA PRO A 883 -15.46 28.45 3.14
C PRO A 883 -14.73 28.19 1.81
N LYS A 884 -13.49 27.72 1.88
CA LYS A 884 -12.74 27.26 0.72
C LYS A 884 -11.74 26.19 1.12
N MET A 885 -11.70 25.13 0.31
CA MET A 885 -10.74 24.04 0.41
C MET A 885 -10.11 23.80 -0.96
N THR A 886 -8.79 23.73 -1.03
CA THR A 886 -8.04 23.41 -2.24
C THR A 886 -7.41 22.03 -2.07
N ILE A 887 -7.67 21.13 -3.00
CA ILE A 887 -7.18 19.75 -3.00
C ILE A 887 -6.29 19.54 -4.23
N TRP A 888 -5.11 18.99 -4.02
CA TRP A 888 -4.16 18.63 -5.07
C TRP A 888 -4.24 17.13 -5.35
N LEU A 889 -5.02 16.77 -6.38
CA LEU A 889 -5.27 15.39 -6.77
C LEU A 889 -4.13 14.90 -7.65
N LYS A 890 -3.33 13.94 -7.19
CA LYS A 890 -2.29 13.33 -8.01
C LYS A 890 -2.96 12.32 -8.95
N GLY A 891 -2.96 12.57 -10.25
CA GLY A 891 -3.57 11.64 -11.21
C GLY A 891 -2.76 10.36 -11.40
N LEU A 892 -3.35 9.38 -12.10
CA LEU A 892 -2.67 8.13 -12.51
C LEU A 892 -1.43 8.40 -13.39
N ASP A 893 -1.43 9.51 -14.13
CA ASP A 893 -0.29 10.01 -14.92
C ASP A 893 0.77 10.75 -14.07
N ASN A 894 0.63 10.74 -12.75
CA ASN A 894 1.41 11.48 -11.77
C ASN A 894 1.36 13.01 -11.96
N ILE A 895 0.40 13.54 -12.72
CA ILE A 895 0.17 14.98 -12.85
C ILE A 895 -0.79 15.41 -11.75
N SER A 896 -0.36 16.38 -10.94
CA SER A 896 -1.20 16.98 -9.91
C SER A 896 -2.21 17.94 -10.53
N ARG A 897 -3.49 17.77 -10.20
CA ARG A 897 -4.61 18.59 -10.65
C ARG A 897 -5.25 19.26 -9.46
N LYS A 898 -5.58 20.54 -9.60
CA LYS A 898 -6.19 21.32 -8.52
C LYS A 898 -7.71 21.19 -8.57
N LEU A 899 -8.31 20.72 -7.49
CA LEU A 899 -9.74 20.81 -7.21
C LEU A 899 -9.98 21.88 -6.14
N VAL A 900 -10.80 22.89 -6.44
CA VAL A 900 -11.15 23.95 -5.50
C VAL A 900 -12.61 23.78 -5.10
N ILE A 901 -12.85 23.53 -3.83
CA ILE A 901 -14.19 23.49 -3.23
C ILE A 901 -14.45 24.88 -2.64
N LYS A 902 -15.54 25.53 -3.08
CA LYS A 902 -15.92 26.88 -2.63
C LYS A 902 -17.31 26.85 -2.01
N ALA A 903 -17.41 27.34 -0.78
CA ALA A 903 -18.66 27.50 -0.05
C ALA A 903 -18.60 28.79 0.80
N PRO A 904 -18.44 29.98 0.20
CA PRO A 904 -18.06 31.20 0.92
C PRO A 904 -19.03 31.61 2.04
N ASN A 905 -20.28 31.20 1.95
CA ASN A 905 -21.31 31.49 2.94
C ASN A 905 -21.51 30.37 3.97
N VAL A 906 -20.74 29.27 3.93
CA VAL A 906 -20.89 28.16 4.88
C VAL A 906 -20.64 28.64 6.31
N SER A 907 -21.49 28.22 7.22
CA SER A 907 -21.37 28.52 8.65
C SER A 907 -22.21 27.53 9.45
N SER A 908 -22.17 27.64 10.78
CA SER A 908 -23.05 26.86 11.66
C SER A 908 -24.54 27.10 11.35
N SER A 909 -24.91 28.31 10.90
CA SER A 909 -26.27 28.63 10.45
C SER A 909 -26.52 28.23 9.00
N ASN A 910 -25.60 28.53 8.08
CA ASN A 910 -25.74 28.22 6.66
C ASN A 910 -25.22 26.82 6.35
N ARG A 911 -25.96 25.81 6.81
CA ARG A 911 -25.57 24.40 6.74
C ARG A 911 -26.21 23.58 5.61
N TYR A 912 -27.16 24.16 4.86
CA TYR A 912 -27.87 23.44 3.81
C TYR A 912 -27.41 23.86 2.42
N VAL A 913 -27.15 22.88 1.57
CA VAL A 913 -26.82 23.10 0.16
C VAL A 913 -28.07 23.57 -0.59
N GLN A 914 -27.98 24.71 -1.27
CA GLN A 914 -29.05 25.30 -2.09
C GLN A 914 -28.86 25.01 -3.58
N ALA A 915 -27.60 24.96 -4.02
CA ALA A 915 -27.21 24.58 -5.37
C ALA A 915 -25.74 24.16 -5.39
N VAL A 916 -25.37 23.33 -6.36
CA VAL A 916 -23.99 22.92 -6.62
C VAL A 916 -23.64 23.20 -8.07
N ARG A 917 -22.42 23.68 -8.34
CA ARG A 917 -21.88 23.84 -9.68
C ARG A 917 -20.50 23.21 -9.78
N LEU A 918 -20.26 22.43 -10.83
CA LEU A 918 -18.93 21.93 -11.20
C LEU A 918 -18.46 22.69 -12.44
N ASN A 919 -17.38 23.45 -12.31
CA ASN A 919 -16.82 24.30 -13.37
C ASN A 919 -17.89 25.22 -13.99
N GLY A 920 -18.69 25.85 -13.13
CA GLY A 920 -19.79 26.76 -13.50
C GLY A 920 -21.06 26.06 -14.02
N ARG A 921 -21.06 24.74 -14.22
CA ARG A 921 -22.23 23.99 -14.70
C ARG A 921 -23.05 23.47 -13.51
N PRO A 922 -24.38 23.66 -13.49
CA PRO A 922 -25.24 23.13 -12.43
C PRO A 922 -25.12 21.61 -12.28
N VAL A 923 -25.00 21.15 -11.05
CA VAL A 923 -25.07 19.73 -10.66
C VAL A 923 -26.41 19.53 -9.96
N ARG A 924 -27.27 18.68 -10.52
CA ARG A 924 -28.58 18.35 -9.95
C ARG A 924 -28.54 17.08 -9.11
N HIS A 925 -27.76 16.10 -9.54
CA HIS A 925 -27.51 14.88 -8.78
C HIS A 925 -26.88 15.21 -7.41
N ASN A 926 -27.30 14.50 -6.38
CA ASN A 926 -26.75 14.55 -5.03
C ASN A 926 -25.50 13.66 -4.88
N TYR A 927 -24.82 13.37 -5.98
CA TYR A 927 -23.57 12.63 -6.06
C TYR A 927 -22.71 13.14 -7.23
N LEU A 928 -21.42 12.81 -7.22
CA LEU A 928 -20.48 13.06 -8.31
C LEU A 928 -19.72 11.79 -8.67
N LEU A 929 -19.32 11.68 -9.94
CA LEU A 929 -18.45 10.61 -10.39
C LEU A 929 -16.99 10.91 -10.05
N HIS A 930 -16.21 9.88 -9.71
CA HIS A 930 -14.77 9.98 -9.51
C HIS A 930 -14.07 10.64 -10.70
N SER A 931 -14.46 10.27 -11.93
CA SER A 931 -13.89 10.83 -13.17
C SER A 931 -14.17 12.33 -13.36
N GLN A 932 -15.19 12.88 -12.71
CA GLN A 932 -15.47 14.32 -12.71
C GLN A 932 -14.59 15.04 -11.69
N ILE A 933 -14.35 14.43 -10.53
CA ILE A 933 -13.54 14.98 -9.44
C ILE A 933 -12.05 14.90 -9.77
N ALA A 934 -11.57 13.75 -10.24
CA ALA A 934 -10.16 13.46 -10.55
C ALA A 934 -9.55 14.37 -11.64
N LYS A 935 -10.40 15.04 -12.44
CA LYS A 935 -9.97 16.03 -13.44
C LYS A 935 -9.62 17.39 -12.83
N GLY A 936 -9.89 17.61 -11.54
CA GLY A 936 -9.77 18.91 -10.89
C GLY A 936 -10.87 19.87 -11.34
N GLY A 937 -10.66 21.17 -11.09
CA GLY A 937 -11.60 22.24 -11.42
C GLY A 937 -12.11 22.96 -10.17
N THR A 938 -13.31 23.54 -10.26
CA THR A 938 -13.96 24.22 -9.13
C THR A 938 -15.34 23.61 -8.87
N LEU A 939 -15.56 23.15 -7.64
CA LEU A 939 -16.85 22.70 -7.11
C LEU A 939 -17.41 23.79 -6.18
N GLU A 940 -18.48 24.45 -6.60
CA GLU A 940 -19.06 25.61 -5.91
C GLU A 940 -20.39 25.21 -5.26
N PHE A 941 -20.53 25.55 -3.99
CA PHE A 941 -21.71 25.30 -3.17
C PHE A 941 -22.36 26.63 -2.76
N ASP A 942 -23.62 26.81 -3.16
CA ASP A 942 -24.46 27.88 -2.62
C ASP A 942 -25.05 27.37 -1.30
N MET A 943 -24.63 27.95 -0.17
CA MET A 943 -25.07 27.54 1.18
C MET A 943 -26.18 28.45 1.70
N GLY A 944 -27.13 27.88 2.44
CA GLY A 944 -28.25 28.62 3.03
C GLY A 944 -28.71 28.05 4.39
N PRO A 945 -29.53 28.81 5.13
CA PRO A 945 -29.92 28.45 6.50
C PRO A 945 -31.13 27.51 6.59
N ASN A 946 -31.85 27.30 5.47
CA ASN A 946 -33.03 26.45 5.42
C ASN A 946 -32.81 25.25 4.49
N PRO A 947 -33.44 24.08 4.76
CA PRO A 947 -33.48 22.97 3.82
C PRO A 947 -33.94 23.41 2.42
N SER A 948 -33.34 22.84 1.38
CA SER A 948 -33.66 23.16 -0.02
C SER A 948 -34.28 21.95 -0.74
N GLN A 949 -34.69 22.14 -2.01
CA GLN A 949 -35.14 21.07 -2.90
C GLN A 949 -34.03 20.57 -3.84
N TRP A 950 -32.77 20.92 -3.57
CA TRP A 950 -31.65 20.46 -4.38
C TRP A 950 -31.40 18.96 -4.16
N GLY A 951 -31.24 18.20 -5.24
CA GLY A 951 -30.88 16.78 -5.19
C GLY A 951 -31.97 15.84 -4.66
N THR A 952 -33.24 16.24 -4.76
CA THR A 952 -34.40 15.45 -4.28
C THR A 952 -35.14 14.70 -5.40
N GLY A 953 -34.75 14.89 -6.67
CA GLY A 953 -35.40 14.24 -7.82
C GLY A 953 -35.21 12.72 -7.84
N GLU A 954 -36.08 12.02 -8.58
CA GLU A 954 -36.03 10.56 -8.67
C GLU A 954 -34.67 10.07 -9.21
N ASP A 955 -34.17 10.75 -10.25
CA ASP A 955 -32.89 10.47 -10.93
C ASP A 955 -31.69 11.25 -10.34
N ASP A 956 -31.90 12.02 -9.26
CA ASP A 956 -30.83 12.80 -8.64
C ASP A 956 -30.02 11.98 -7.60
N VAL A 957 -30.44 10.77 -7.26
CA VAL A 957 -29.83 9.94 -6.20
C VAL A 957 -28.66 9.10 -6.71
N PRO A 958 -27.77 8.58 -5.83
CA PRO A 958 -26.68 7.71 -6.27
C PRO A 958 -27.22 6.42 -6.90
N THR A 959 -26.41 5.75 -7.71
CA THR A 959 -26.86 4.58 -8.46
C THR A 959 -27.16 3.38 -7.56
N SER A 960 -27.96 2.42 -8.01
CA SER A 960 -28.33 1.20 -7.28
C SER A 960 -28.42 0.00 -8.22
N ILE A 961 -28.27 -1.23 -7.70
CA ILE A 961 -28.43 -2.45 -8.51
C ILE A 961 -29.90 -2.61 -8.92
N THR A 962 -30.81 -2.42 -7.96
CA THR A 962 -32.25 -2.46 -8.13
C THR A 962 -32.74 -1.12 -8.70
N LEU A 963 -33.58 -1.20 -9.73
CA LEU A 963 -34.17 -0.03 -10.39
C LEU A 963 -35.67 0.06 -10.09
N GLY A 964 -36.19 1.28 -10.03
CA GLY A 964 -37.61 1.56 -9.78
C GLY A 964 -38.08 1.12 -8.38
N SER A 965 -39.35 0.71 -8.28
CA SER A 965 -40.03 0.44 -7.00
C SER A 965 -40.14 -1.03 -6.62
N ILE A 966 -39.48 -1.92 -7.37
CA ILE A 966 -39.57 -3.37 -7.14
C ILE A 966 -38.60 -3.82 -6.06
N LYS A 967 -39.06 -4.67 -5.13
CA LYS A 967 -38.19 -5.23 -4.11
C LYS A 967 -37.14 -6.15 -4.76
N PRO A 968 -35.89 -6.15 -4.28
CA PRO A 968 -34.90 -7.12 -4.73
C PRO A 968 -35.40 -8.54 -4.50
N ALA A 969 -35.19 -9.41 -5.48
CA ALA A 969 -35.63 -10.80 -5.47
C ALA A 969 -34.45 -11.68 -5.93
N PRO A 970 -33.53 -12.04 -5.02
CA PRO A 970 -32.40 -12.91 -5.35
C PRO A 970 -32.91 -14.29 -5.81
N LEU A 971 -32.15 -14.93 -6.70
CA LEU A 971 -32.36 -16.32 -7.08
C LEU A 971 -32.14 -17.23 -5.85
N GLN A 972 -32.95 -18.27 -5.74
CA GLN A 972 -32.86 -19.28 -4.68
C GLN A 972 -32.66 -20.67 -5.29
N SER A 973 -32.00 -21.56 -4.53
CA SER A 973 -31.89 -22.96 -4.93
C SER A 973 -33.25 -23.63 -4.93
N LEU A 974 -33.57 -24.28 -6.03
CA LEU A 974 -34.75 -25.13 -6.19
C LEU A 974 -34.53 -26.53 -5.55
N LEU A 975 -33.33 -26.83 -5.02
CA LEU A 975 -32.88 -28.15 -4.57
C LEU A 975 -32.34 -28.20 -3.12
N PRO A 976 -32.95 -29.05 -2.27
CA PRO A 976 -34.37 -28.99 -2.11
C PRO A 976 -34.72 -27.70 -1.36
N GLN A 977 -35.62 -26.90 -1.93
CA GLN A 977 -36.63 -26.25 -1.11
C GLN A 977 -37.99 -26.45 -1.76
N GLY A 978 -38.42 -27.72 -1.79
CA GLY A 978 -39.81 -28.10 -1.97
C GLY A 978 -40.17 -28.70 -3.32
N SER A 979 -39.76 -28.10 -4.45
CA SER A 979 -40.42 -28.39 -5.72
C SER A 979 -39.88 -29.56 -6.54
N TYR A 980 -38.67 -30.08 -6.27
CA TYR A 980 -38.09 -31.18 -7.05
C TYR A 980 -37.65 -32.36 -6.17
N GLU A 981 -37.73 -33.57 -6.73
CA GLU A 981 -37.13 -34.81 -6.24
C GLU A 981 -35.80 -35.05 -6.96
N LEU A 982 -34.80 -35.50 -6.22
CA LEU A 982 -33.47 -35.81 -6.74
C LEU A 982 -33.25 -37.33 -6.75
N THR A 983 -32.68 -37.83 -7.84
CA THR A 983 -32.14 -39.19 -7.95
C THR A 983 -30.75 -39.12 -8.58
N ALA A 984 -29.85 -40.03 -8.19
CA ALA A 984 -28.51 -40.10 -8.77
C ALA A 984 -28.16 -41.54 -9.15
N SER A 985 -27.24 -41.70 -10.11
CA SER A 985 -26.79 -43.01 -10.62
C SER A 985 -26.22 -43.91 -9.50
N THR A 986 -25.59 -43.31 -8.49
CA THR A 986 -25.25 -43.95 -7.21
C THR A 986 -26.28 -43.51 -6.16
N PRO A 987 -27.23 -44.36 -5.73
CA PRO A 987 -28.28 -43.93 -4.80
C PRO A 987 -27.76 -43.58 -3.40
N ALA A 988 -26.74 -44.30 -2.91
CA ALA A 988 -26.17 -44.09 -1.59
C ALA A 988 -25.56 -42.68 -1.46
N GLY A 989 -25.93 -41.95 -0.39
CA GLY A 989 -25.42 -40.60 -0.13
C GLY A 989 -25.93 -39.50 -1.06
N SER A 990 -26.87 -39.80 -1.98
CA SER A 990 -27.38 -38.80 -2.94
C SER A 990 -28.08 -37.59 -2.29
N GLY A 991 -28.59 -37.74 -1.07
CA GLY A 991 -29.13 -36.62 -0.29
C GLY A 991 -28.09 -35.55 0.05
N ASN A 992 -26.80 -35.91 0.10
CA ASN A 992 -25.72 -34.97 0.40
C ASN A 992 -25.53 -33.94 -0.72
N LEU A 993 -25.96 -34.22 -1.96
CA LEU A 993 -25.87 -33.26 -3.07
C LEU A 993 -26.64 -31.97 -2.82
N VAL A 994 -27.56 -31.97 -1.86
CA VAL A 994 -28.54 -30.92 -1.69
C VAL A 994 -28.88 -30.70 -0.19
N ASP A 995 -27.98 -31.08 0.72
CA ASP A 995 -28.19 -30.93 2.17
C ASP A 995 -27.77 -29.55 2.70
N ARG A 996 -27.42 -28.62 1.80
CA ARG A 996 -27.02 -27.24 2.05
C ARG A 996 -25.74 -27.15 2.88
N THR A 997 -24.78 -28.02 2.60
CA THR A 997 -23.47 -27.96 3.23
C THR A 997 -22.36 -28.55 2.38
N SER A 998 -21.19 -27.89 2.40
CA SER A 998 -19.97 -28.43 1.78
C SER A 998 -19.17 -29.34 2.72
N ALA A 999 -19.78 -29.78 3.83
CA ALA A 999 -19.17 -30.68 4.80
C ALA A 999 -19.35 -32.17 4.44
N THR A 1000 -20.38 -32.50 3.67
CA THR A 1000 -20.72 -33.85 3.21
C THR A 1000 -20.50 -33.94 1.70
N SER A 1001 -20.57 -35.17 1.15
CA SER A 1001 -20.43 -35.36 -0.29
C SER A 1001 -21.19 -36.57 -0.81
N TRP A 1002 -21.49 -36.52 -2.09
CA TRP A 1002 -21.89 -37.67 -2.89
C TRP A 1002 -20.75 -38.12 -3.79
N THR A 1003 -20.54 -39.43 -3.86
CA THR A 1003 -19.47 -40.04 -4.66
C THR A 1003 -20.03 -41.03 -5.68
N SER A 1004 -19.51 -40.99 -6.89
CA SER A 1004 -19.77 -42.00 -7.91
C SER A 1004 -18.46 -42.54 -8.48
N ALA A 1005 -18.26 -43.86 -8.37
CA ALA A 1005 -17.08 -44.54 -8.92
C ALA A 1005 -17.28 -44.99 -10.38
N SER A 1006 -18.49 -44.85 -10.93
CA SER A 1006 -18.83 -45.27 -12.29
C SER A 1006 -18.50 -44.19 -13.30
N GLY A 1007 -17.93 -44.58 -14.45
CA GLY A 1007 -17.96 -43.70 -15.64
C GLY A 1007 -19.40 -43.46 -16.09
N ALA A 1008 -19.74 -42.23 -16.43
CA ALA A 1008 -21.11 -41.75 -16.73
C ALA A 1008 -22.02 -41.59 -15.50
N ALA A 1009 -21.49 -40.95 -14.45
CA ALA A 1009 -22.30 -40.52 -13.30
C ALA A 1009 -23.39 -39.52 -13.73
N GLN A 1010 -24.59 -39.64 -13.16
CA GLN A 1010 -25.76 -38.86 -13.57
C GLN A 1010 -26.56 -38.42 -12.34
N ILE A 1011 -27.01 -37.17 -12.34
CA ILE A 1011 -27.94 -36.61 -11.35
C ILE A 1011 -29.19 -36.17 -12.10
N ASP A 1012 -30.35 -36.73 -11.76
CA ASP A 1012 -31.65 -36.36 -12.28
C ASP A 1012 -32.45 -35.63 -11.21
N VAL A 1013 -33.14 -34.59 -11.65
CA VAL A 1013 -33.99 -33.76 -10.81
C VAL A 1013 -35.35 -33.68 -11.50
N ALA A 1014 -36.42 -34.05 -10.80
CA ALA A 1014 -37.78 -34.09 -11.36
C ALA A 1014 -38.74 -33.30 -10.48
N LEU A 1015 -39.57 -32.46 -11.09
CA LEU A 1015 -40.55 -31.65 -10.38
C LEU A 1015 -41.54 -32.57 -9.65
N LYS A 1016 -41.78 -32.28 -8.38
CA LYS A 1016 -42.79 -32.95 -7.56
C LYS A 1016 -44.17 -32.71 -8.15
N LYS A 1017 -45.06 -33.65 -7.86
CA LYS A 1017 -46.45 -33.57 -8.27
C LYS A 1017 -47.08 -32.27 -7.74
N ASP A 1018 -47.85 -31.59 -8.59
CA ASP A 1018 -48.61 -30.36 -8.29
C ASP A 1018 -47.79 -29.06 -8.14
N GLU A 1019 -46.48 -29.11 -8.39
CA GLU A 1019 -45.60 -27.93 -8.45
C GLU A 1019 -45.55 -27.33 -9.87
N THR A 1020 -45.13 -26.06 -9.98
CA THR A 1020 -44.98 -25.37 -11.28
C THR A 1020 -43.50 -25.21 -11.64
N PRO A 1021 -43.08 -25.57 -12.87
CA PRO A 1021 -41.73 -25.32 -13.33
C PRO A 1021 -41.33 -23.85 -13.18
N THR A 1022 -40.16 -23.62 -12.59
CA THR A 1022 -39.57 -22.29 -12.41
C THR A 1022 -38.35 -22.15 -13.32
N PRO A 1023 -38.14 -20.98 -13.97
CA PRO A 1023 -36.94 -20.76 -14.76
C PRO A 1023 -35.66 -20.87 -13.93
N VAL A 1024 -34.77 -21.79 -14.31
CA VAL A 1024 -33.39 -21.88 -13.82
C VAL A 1024 -32.54 -20.91 -14.61
N SER A 1025 -31.72 -20.11 -13.91
CA SER A 1025 -30.83 -19.12 -14.52
C SER A 1025 -29.35 -19.44 -14.30
N ILE A 1026 -29.00 -20.05 -13.16
CA ILE A 1026 -27.63 -20.42 -12.79
C ILE A 1026 -27.70 -21.81 -12.17
N TYR A 1027 -26.69 -22.65 -12.39
CA TYR A 1027 -26.47 -23.83 -11.56
C TYR A 1027 -25.08 -23.75 -10.90
N THR A 1028 -24.93 -24.39 -9.75
CA THR A 1028 -23.65 -24.44 -9.03
C THR A 1028 -23.19 -25.88 -8.85
N LEU A 1029 -21.87 -26.09 -8.81
CA LEU A 1029 -21.26 -27.34 -8.39
C LEU A 1029 -20.21 -27.03 -7.33
N THR A 1030 -20.19 -27.80 -6.25
CA THR A 1030 -19.21 -27.63 -5.18
C THR A 1030 -18.26 -28.82 -5.09
N SER A 1031 -16.95 -28.54 -5.14
CA SER A 1031 -15.91 -29.56 -4.98
C SER A 1031 -15.80 -30.06 -3.54
N MET A 1032 -15.07 -31.15 -3.35
CA MET A 1032 -14.62 -31.60 -2.04
C MET A 1032 -13.17 -31.21 -1.77
N VAL A 1033 -12.56 -31.78 -0.72
CA VAL A 1033 -11.17 -31.50 -0.34
C VAL A 1033 -10.18 -32.04 -1.36
N ASP A 1034 -10.43 -33.24 -1.89
CA ASP A 1034 -9.64 -33.80 -2.99
C ASP A 1034 -10.10 -33.21 -4.33
N LEU A 1035 -9.27 -32.36 -4.93
CA LEU A 1035 -9.57 -31.75 -6.22
C LEU A 1035 -9.40 -32.73 -7.40
N ALA A 1036 -8.74 -33.88 -7.19
CA ALA A 1036 -8.59 -34.89 -8.23
C ALA A 1036 -9.92 -35.58 -8.56
N THR A 1037 -10.86 -35.64 -7.61
CA THR A 1037 -12.20 -36.23 -7.76
C THR A 1037 -13.26 -35.21 -8.18
N SER A 1038 -12.90 -33.93 -8.35
CA SER A 1038 -13.84 -32.89 -8.79
C SER A 1038 -14.24 -33.08 -10.27
N PRO A 1039 -15.51 -32.82 -10.64
CA PRO A 1039 -15.95 -32.97 -12.02
C PRO A 1039 -15.23 -31.98 -12.94
N ARG A 1040 -14.79 -32.45 -14.13
CA ARG A 1040 -14.08 -31.63 -15.13
C ARG A 1040 -14.88 -31.34 -16.38
N SER A 1041 -15.95 -32.09 -16.63
CA SER A 1041 -16.80 -31.92 -17.80
C SER A 1041 -18.18 -32.49 -17.52
N TRP A 1042 -19.21 -31.83 -18.02
CA TRP A 1042 -20.59 -32.25 -17.84
C TRP A 1042 -21.51 -31.57 -18.86
N ILE A 1043 -22.71 -32.13 -18.99
CA ILE A 1043 -23.81 -31.58 -19.79
C ILE A 1043 -25.01 -31.42 -18.88
N LEU A 1044 -25.54 -30.20 -18.79
CA LEU A 1044 -26.83 -29.94 -18.16
C LEU A 1044 -27.92 -29.97 -19.22
N LYS A 1045 -28.96 -30.78 -19.00
CA LYS A 1045 -30.10 -30.97 -19.89
C LYS A 1045 -31.43 -30.66 -19.21
N GLY A 1046 -32.42 -30.25 -19.99
CA GLY A 1046 -33.80 -30.03 -19.56
C GLY A 1046 -34.78 -30.92 -20.33
N SER A 1047 -35.87 -31.35 -19.69
CA SER A 1047 -36.94 -32.12 -20.31
C SER A 1047 -38.28 -31.93 -19.61
N ASP A 1048 -39.38 -31.87 -20.36
CA ASP A 1048 -40.72 -31.86 -19.78
C ASP A 1048 -41.31 -33.27 -19.62
N ASP A 1049 -40.94 -34.20 -20.50
CA ASP A 1049 -41.50 -35.55 -20.55
C ASP A 1049 -40.55 -36.66 -20.06
N GLY A 1050 -39.27 -36.33 -19.82
CA GLY A 1050 -38.22 -37.25 -19.41
C GLY A 1050 -37.64 -38.13 -20.53
N THR A 1051 -38.12 -37.96 -21.76
CA THR A 1051 -37.71 -38.74 -22.95
C THR A 1051 -36.98 -37.88 -23.97
N LYS A 1052 -37.45 -36.65 -24.21
CA LYS A 1052 -36.79 -35.67 -25.06
C LYS A 1052 -36.01 -34.68 -24.20
N TRP A 1053 -34.70 -34.66 -24.38
CA TRP A 1053 -33.79 -33.83 -23.60
C TRP A 1053 -33.14 -32.77 -24.47
N ASP A 1054 -33.27 -31.51 -24.06
CA ASP A 1054 -32.59 -30.37 -24.67
C ASP A 1054 -31.31 -30.06 -23.88
N THR A 1055 -30.19 -29.88 -24.57
CA THR A 1055 -28.94 -29.43 -23.93
C THR A 1055 -29.05 -27.95 -23.58
N LEU A 1056 -28.92 -27.64 -22.29
CA LEU A 1056 -28.98 -26.27 -21.75
C LEU A 1056 -27.59 -25.66 -21.62
N ASP A 1057 -26.62 -26.47 -21.17
CA ASP A 1057 -25.22 -26.09 -21.06
C ASP A 1057 -24.29 -27.31 -21.22
N GLU A 1058 -23.08 -27.06 -21.72
CA GLU A 1058 -22.03 -28.06 -21.88
C GLU A 1058 -20.70 -27.44 -21.47
N ARG A 1059 -20.03 -28.04 -20.49
CA ARG A 1059 -18.75 -27.57 -19.94
C ARG A 1059 -17.66 -28.63 -20.10
N LYS A 1060 -16.45 -28.19 -20.43
CA LYS A 1060 -15.28 -29.02 -20.68
C LYS A 1060 -14.05 -28.39 -20.04
N ASP A 1061 -13.13 -29.25 -19.61
CA ASP A 1061 -11.83 -28.87 -19.03
C ASP A 1061 -11.94 -27.88 -17.85
N GLU A 1062 -13.02 -27.99 -17.08
CA GLU A 1062 -13.27 -27.17 -15.90
C GLU A 1062 -12.35 -27.59 -14.75
N ALA A 1063 -11.88 -26.60 -13.98
CA ALA A 1063 -11.01 -26.82 -12.83
C ALA A 1063 -11.58 -26.15 -11.57
N PHE A 1064 -11.46 -26.84 -10.44
CA PHE A 1064 -11.66 -26.26 -9.12
C PHE A 1064 -10.29 -25.91 -8.56
N LEU A 1065 -10.11 -24.68 -8.12
CA LEU A 1065 -8.82 -24.14 -7.68
C LEU A 1065 -8.56 -24.39 -6.20
N TRP A 1066 -9.63 -24.51 -5.40
CA TRP A 1066 -9.55 -24.64 -3.94
C TRP A 1066 -10.48 -25.75 -3.42
N PRO A 1067 -10.11 -26.41 -2.31
CA PRO A 1067 -10.99 -27.30 -1.57
C PRO A 1067 -12.35 -26.67 -1.26
N ARG A 1068 -13.43 -27.45 -1.35
CA ARG A 1068 -14.80 -26.99 -1.02
C ARG A 1068 -15.18 -25.70 -1.75
N GLN A 1069 -14.83 -25.60 -3.02
CA GLN A 1069 -15.13 -24.43 -3.84
C GLN A 1069 -16.48 -24.61 -4.53
N THR A 1070 -17.41 -23.70 -4.28
CA THR A 1070 -18.66 -23.57 -5.03
C THR A 1070 -18.41 -22.76 -6.30
N ARG A 1071 -18.55 -23.40 -7.47
CA ARG A 1071 -18.41 -22.74 -8.78
C ARG A 1071 -19.78 -22.55 -9.44
N PRO A 1072 -20.10 -21.32 -9.91
CA PRO A 1072 -21.33 -21.05 -10.62
C PRO A 1072 -21.19 -21.22 -12.14
N PHE A 1073 -22.31 -21.47 -12.79
CA PHE A 1073 -22.42 -21.56 -14.24
C PHE A 1073 -23.76 -20.96 -14.69
N ALA A 1074 -23.71 -19.81 -15.35
CA ALA A 1074 -24.88 -19.09 -15.80
C ALA A 1074 -25.37 -19.64 -17.15
N LEU A 1075 -26.68 -19.88 -17.26
CA LEU A 1075 -27.29 -20.26 -18.52
C LEU A 1075 -27.36 -19.06 -19.45
N LYS A 1076 -27.07 -19.27 -20.74
CA LYS A 1076 -27.22 -18.22 -21.78
C LYS A 1076 -28.62 -17.64 -21.82
N THR A 1077 -29.63 -18.45 -21.51
CA THR A 1077 -31.01 -18.04 -21.39
C THR A 1077 -31.64 -18.85 -20.26
N PRO A 1078 -32.40 -18.23 -19.34
CA PRO A 1078 -33.12 -18.97 -18.32
C PRO A 1078 -34.00 -20.05 -18.94
N ALA A 1079 -33.92 -21.26 -18.39
CA ALA A 1079 -34.58 -22.45 -18.93
C ALA A 1079 -35.66 -22.94 -17.97
N THR A 1080 -36.80 -23.40 -18.48
CA THR A 1080 -37.93 -23.87 -17.68
C THR A 1080 -38.32 -25.26 -18.13
N TYR A 1081 -38.10 -26.25 -17.28
CA TYR A 1081 -38.42 -27.65 -17.55
C TYR A 1081 -38.95 -28.34 -16.30
N ALA A 1082 -39.80 -29.36 -16.48
CA ALA A 1082 -40.25 -30.22 -15.39
C ALA A 1082 -39.14 -31.16 -14.87
N ARG A 1083 -38.08 -31.39 -15.65
CA ARG A 1083 -36.96 -32.25 -15.28
C ARG A 1083 -35.64 -31.65 -15.74
N TYR A 1084 -34.61 -31.83 -14.93
CA TYR A 1084 -33.22 -31.48 -15.25
C TYR A 1084 -32.34 -32.70 -15.07
N ARG A 1085 -31.28 -32.79 -15.88
CA ARG A 1085 -30.27 -33.85 -15.78
C ARG A 1085 -28.88 -33.28 -15.91
N LEU A 1086 -28.02 -33.59 -14.96
CA LEU A 1086 -26.60 -33.35 -15.03
C LEU A 1086 -25.88 -34.65 -15.36
N GLU A 1087 -25.33 -34.75 -16.57
CA GLU A 1087 -24.50 -35.88 -17.02
C GLU A 1087 -23.04 -35.53 -16.80
N LEU A 1088 -22.35 -36.26 -15.94
CA LEU A 1088 -20.93 -36.05 -15.63
C LEU A 1088 -20.04 -36.92 -16.52
N GLY A 1089 -18.80 -36.46 -16.75
CA GLY A 1089 -17.82 -37.15 -17.58
C GLY A 1089 -17.42 -38.57 -17.13
N THR A 1090 -16.53 -39.19 -17.89
CA THR A 1090 -16.08 -40.58 -17.66
C THR A 1090 -14.96 -40.63 -16.63
N GLY A 1091 -15.30 -40.71 -15.34
CA GLY A 1091 -14.34 -40.85 -14.24
C GLY A 1091 -15.05 -40.94 -12.90
N ALA A 1092 -14.33 -41.33 -11.84
CA ALA A 1092 -14.85 -41.21 -10.48
C ALA A 1092 -15.03 -39.73 -10.14
N VAL A 1093 -16.17 -39.38 -9.55
CA VAL A 1093 -16.51 -38.00 -9.18
C VAL A 1093 -16.99 -37.91 -7.74
N GLU A 1094 -16.67 -36.80 -7.11
CA GLU A 1094 -17.15 -36.42 -5.79
C GLU A 1094 -17.67 -34.97 -5.86
N ILE A 1095 -18.90 -34.77 -5.38
CA ILE A 1095 -19.58 -33.47 -5.37
C ILE A 1095 -20.15 -33.24 -3.98
N ALA A 1096 -19.87 -32.07 -3.41
CA ALA A 1096 -20.41 -31.67 -2.12
C ALA A 1096 -21.87 -31.21 -2.28
N GLU A 1097 -22.12 -30.26 -3.18
CA GLU A 1097 -23.46 -29.69 -3.41
C GLU A 1097 -23.71 -29.44 -4.91
N PHE A 1098 -24.97 -29.53 -5.32
CA PHE A 1098 -25.51 -29.16 -6.63
C PHE A 1098 -26.78 -28.31 -6.47
N GLU A 1099 -26.76 -27.06 -6.94
CA GLU A 1099 -27.93 -26.17 -6.91
C GLU A 1099 -28.42 -25.82 -8.30
N LEU A 1100 -29.75 -25.66 -8.43
CA LEU A 1100 -30.38 -25.00 -9.56
C LEU A 1100 -31.01 -23.70 -9.04
N LEU A 1101 -30.48 -22.55 -9.44
CA LEU A 1101 -30.92 -21.24 -8.96
C LEU A 1101 -31.96 -20.63 -9.90
N GLY A 1102 -33.14 -20.31 -9.36
CA GLY A 1102 -34.26 -19.73 -10.09
C GLY A 1102 -35.05 -18.69 -9.28
N LYS A 1103 -35.98 -17.99 -9.93
CA LYS A 1103 -36.90 -17.04 -9.26
C LYS A 1103 -38.14 -17.76 -8.74
N THR A 1104 -38.34 -17.88 -7.44
CA THR A 1104 -39.61 -18.39 -6.87
C THR A 1104 -40.74 -17.38 -7.12
N ALA A 1105 -41.93 -17.82 -7.56
CA ALA A 1105 -43.00 -16.94 -8.10
C ALA A 1105 -43.79 -16.14 -7.02
N PRO A 1106 -44.43 -14.99 -7.34
CA PRO A 1106 -44.09 -13.96 -8.32
C PRO A 1106 -43.84 -12.59 -7.68
N GLY A 1107 -42.69 -11.99 -8.02
CA GLY A 1107 -42.62 -10.57 -8.36
C GLY A 1107 -42.24 -10.47 -9.84
N LYS A 1108 -43.13 -9.99 -10.71
CA LYS A 1108 -42.77 -9.68 -12.10
C LYS A 1108 -41.74 -8.56 -12.10
N VAL A 1109 -40.53 -8.83 -12.58
CA VAL A 1109 -39.55 -7.79 -12.97
C VAL A 1109 -38.76 -8.25 -14.19
N ALA A 1110 -38.58 -7.28 -15.09
CA ALA A 1110 -38.05 -7.31 -16.44
C ALA A 1110 -36.72 -8.08 -16.65
N ALA A 1111 -36.53 -8.44 -17.92
CA ALA A 1111 -35.35 -9.09 -18.46
C ALA A 1111 -34.08 -8.22 -18.37
N ALA A 1112 -32.95 -8.93 -18.34
CA ALA A 1112 -31.57 -8.45 -18.46
C ALA A 1112 -31.08 -7.52 -17.35
N VAL A 1113 -30.11 -8.02 -16.58
CA VAL A 1113 -29.07 -7.18 -15.97
C VAL A 1113 -28.54 -6.28 -17.10
N PRO A 1114 -28.60 -4.94 -16.99
CA PRO A 1114 -27.92 -4.09 -17.94
C PRO A 1114 -26.46 -4.48 -17.89
N THR A 1115 -25.91 -4.93 -19.02
CA THR A 1115 -24.46 -4.90 -19.24
C THR A 1115 -23.95 -3.59 -18.68
N ALA A 1116 -22.96 -3.66 -17.80
CA ALA A 1116 -22.25 -2.49 -17.27
C ALA A 1116 -22.17 -1.44 -18.37
N ALA A 1117 -22.71 -0.25 -18.11
CA ALA A 1117 -22.75 0.82 -19.08
C ALA A 1117 -21.37 0.87 -19.76
N ALA A 1118 -21.35 0.63 -21.07
CA ALA A 1118 -20.12 0.69 -21.84
C ALA A 1118 -19.44 2.02 -21.48
N PRO A 1119 -18.12 2.03 -21.21
CA PRO A 1119 -17.43 3.27 -20.95
C PRO A 1119 -17.78 4.22 -22.08
N VAL A 1120 -18.29 5.40 -21.73
CA VAL A 1120 -18.41 6.49 -22.69
C VAL A 1120 -17.03 6.61 -23.33
N LYS A 1121 -16.91 6.14 -24.57
CA LYS A 1121 -15.67 6.28 -25.34
C LYS A 1121 -15.36 7.79 -25.40
N PRO A 1122 -14.06 8.14 -25.31
CA PRO A 1122 -13.58 9.48 -24.98
C PRO A 1122 -14.22 10.62 -25.78
#